data_AF-A0A9J2PGQ8-F1
#
_entry.id   AF-A0A9J2PGQ8-F1
#
_cell.length_a   1.000
_cell.length_b   1.000
_cell.length_c   1.000
_cell.angle_alpha   90.00
_cell.angle_beta   90.00
_cell.angle_gamma   90.00
#
_symmetry.space_group_name_H-M   'P 1'
#
loop_
_entity.id
_entity.type
_entity.pdbx_description
1 polymer ?
#
loop_
_entity_poly.entity_id
_entity_poly.type
_entity_poly.pdbx_seq_one_letter_code
_entity_poly.pdbx_strand_id
1 'polypeptide(L)'
;MKLDKAMKPLLGIHQKNSLTFIDDNILMNNFVELIIETVRRYHFDGLFFYFDGEQHYKNYRFEKFLHILTEKTDEDATQSGNRRLFLVYAIPSSTIQYARHRLSVIQTYFDALYLVAEDIPAVDDPLVALHLQPLYPSNTIPREDSISENAERLVNSGVPINKIIIGLSTWARSYVLQDPEDIGHGNPASGFGIPGDINHRRDGRLSYAELCTKLRNKTKIIYDAKAVTLSLTDESGQWYSFEQPQHESFHRKIRWVSSHGYGGVGIMSVEGDDTTGRCGEGLLPLHRVARRLLQCSGRHIHTKTHLCTRFCVIRPKMSGRKVFKFDKFLASACSHIVISSANIQMGSARFDHKSNKALNDYREWNVDEKPKLILAIGAEQTSASWKLEIANNISRSIVANSIKELVKEYNADGVQISWTHEWMESSRDGEMLTALITHLRSTLHKSTLIILATHPQSLLAERYNISVINSNIDYVIIDGHRFHTAVNPFTGHHSPMFAASELLDDPRMTLEKIADEWIIRGVAYSKLIIGISAEGIRQTFAKRRAGLAPFRAATMLTNRASDPLFISQTEQICELKKTPSTKDNFLDDLGVPYLVNDDEFVAYDDKQSARIKATWTSLINYGGMAVYGIEMDNPRGECPYDEPYPILHSIVDAHICKQCPRLRQISPCNPPIKVVCSYRLPDENDNDPLRPLSIPFDKCTEIVVEEVILDGNYDLNYRDRRATAYMKTLMRLVLRLNFKGLISSILCQMSRRKFTQMLEQRTELINQLIKHVNTYGFTGIELKCNHVLSADNKRLFTNMISELNAQLNTVDRGGYQCLRTISVRIPAWQRNLHNTYNISMLNSLHHVVLEPFEQRNSINSTQLISPVFSIADDHLSISSTIKSWLADGLHRDIILLDVAMYGVSQLLISASRNRSGDVAHMQPTQILLQKQAYLLSHFVPLICHRSGEPGYQLKTDYSTVSSYSTTPKGEWIAFETQRTLTYKMRYAMREGLAGIGVMTLNEDDFANACNHGKFPLISTLSFIQKSCAADVEESLENAEK
;
A
#
# COMPACT_ATOMS: atom_id res chain seq x y z
N MET A 1 -35.01 13.89 19.92
CA MET A 1 -34.39 13.79 18.58
C MET A 1 -34.60 12.39 18.05
N LYS A 2 -35.35 12.19 16.96
CA LYS A 2 -35.27 10.92 16.22
C LYS A 2 -33.98 10.97 15.41
N LEU A 3 -32.91 10.41 15.97
CA LEU A 3 -31.65 10.23 15.25
C LEU A 3 -31.87 9.23 14.12
N ASP A 4 -31.30 9.54 12.96
CA ASP A 4 -31.25 8.65 11.80
C ASP A 4 -30.64 7.30 12.23
N LYS A 5 -31.15 6.17 11.74
CA LYS A 5 -30.79 4.80 12.23
C LYS A 5 -29.29 4.46 12.10
N ALA A 6 -28.49 5.33 11.46
CA ALA A 6 -27.06 5.15 11.22
C ALA A 6 -26.13 5.93 12.19
N MET A 7 -26.62 6.89 12.98
CA MET A 7 -25.76 7.72 13.85
C MET A 7 -25.56 7.07 15.23
N LYS A 8 -24.30 6.90 15.66
CA LYS A 8 -23.93 6.33 16.96
C LYS A 8 -23.42 7.42 17.92
N PRO A 9 -24.24 7.96 18.83
CA PRO A 9 -23.77 8.93 19.82
C PRO A 9 -22.79 8.28 20.80
N LEU A 10 -21.66 8.95 21.09
CA LEU A 10 -20.70 8.53 22.11
C LEU A 10 -20.69 9.55 23.26
N LEU A 11 -20.56 9.07 24.50
CA LEU A 11 -20.40 9.94 25.66
C LEU A 11 -18.92 10.34 25.79
N GLY A 12 -18.66 11.65 25.72
CA GLY A 12 -17.33 12.22 25.89
C GLY A 12 -16.90 12.27 27.36
N ILE A 13 -15.72 11.74 27.67
CA ILE A 13 -15.09 11.82 28.99
C ILE A 13 -13.79 12.59 28.83
N HIS A 14 -13.79 13.84 29.30
CA HIS A 14 -12.64 14.73 29.26
C HIS A 14 -12.05 14.92 30.67
N GLN A 15 -10.75 14.69 30.84
CA GLN A 15 -10.04 14.97 32.08
C GLN A 15 -8.81 15.85 31.79
N LYS A 16 -8.73 17.00 32.47
CA LYS A 16 -7.63 17.98 32.31
C LYS A 16 -6.44 17.80 33.28
N ASN A 17 -6.64 17.03 34.36
CA ASN A 17 -5.68 16.85 35.45
C ASN A 17 -5.25 15.38 35.59
N SER A 18 -4.23 15.10 36.41
CA SER A 18 -3.79 13.74 36.73
C SER A 18 -4.97 12.82 37.09
N LEU A 19 -5.00 11.61 36.51
CA LEU A 19 -6.05 10.61 36.69
C LEU A 19 -5.97 9.95 38.08
N THR A 20 -6.07 10.70 39.17
CA THR A 20 -5.85 10.19 40.55
C THR A 20 -6.74 9.01 40.94
N PHE A 21 -7.89 8.83 40.28
CA PHE A 21 -8.75 7.67 40.51
C PHE A 21 -8.10 6.34 40.09
N ILE A 22 -7.09 6.34 39.21
CA ILE A 22 -6.39 5.11 38.81
C ILE A 22 -5.43 4.59 39.88
N ASP A 23 -5.14 5.41 40.88
CA ASP A 23 -4.22 5.05 41.96
C ASP A 23 -4.89 4.10 42.99
N ASP A 24 -6.23 4.01 42.99
CA ASP A 24 -7.01 3.14 43.88
C ASP A 24 -7.93 2.18 43.09
N ASN A 25 -7.90 0.89 43.43
CA ASN A 25 -8.68 -0.13 42.71
C ASN A 25 -10.19 0.02 42.89
N ILE A 26 -10.64 0.46 44.06
CA ILE A 26 -12.06 0.66 44.36
C ILE A 26 -12.56 1.86 43.55
N LEU A 27 -11.79 2.95 43.52
CA LEU A 27 -12.14 4.13 42.71
C LEU A 27 -12.20 3.81 41.21
N MET A 28 -11.26 3.03 40.68
CA MET A 28 -11.31 2.56 39.27
C MET A 28 -12.59 1.79 38.96
N ASN A 29 -12.96 0.82 39.79
CA ASN A 29 -14.16 0.00 39.57
C ASN A 29 -15.44 0.84 39.66
N ASN A 30 -15.56 1.66 40.71
CA ASN A 30 -16.72 2.53 40.89
C ASN A 30 -16.88 3.50 39.72
N PHE A 31 -15.77 4.03 39.19
CA PHE A 31 -15.78 4.92 38.03
C PHE A 31 -16.27 4.21 36.76
N VAL A 32 -15.75 3.02 36.47
CA VAL A 32 -16.17 2.23 35.30
C VAL A 32 -17.65 1.85 35.38
N GLU A 33 -18.12 1.38 36.53
CA GLU A 33 -19.54 1.04 36.75
C GLU A 33 -20.45 2.25 36.53
N LEU A 34 -20.08 3.40 37.12
CA LEU A 34 -20.83 4.64 36.97
C LEU A 34 -20.92 5.10 35.51
N ILE A 35 -19.82 4.96 34.76
CA ILE A 35 -19.80 5.32 33.34
C ILE A 35 -20.70 4.40 32.52
N ILE A 36 -20.62 3.09 32.73
CA ILE A 36 -21.46 2.12 32.01
C ILE A 36 -22.93 2.40 32.31
N GLU A 37 -23.28 2.60 33.58
CA GLU A 37 -24.64 2.95 33.97
C GLU A 37 -25.10 4.24 33.27
N THR A 38 -24.24 5.26 33.22
CA THR A 38 -24.54 6.55 32.57
C THR A 38 -24.75 6.38 31.06
N VAL A 39 -23.85 5.68 30.37
CA VAL A 39 -23.93 5.42 28.92
C VAL A 39 -25.23 4.70 28.57
N ARG A 40 -25.59 3.68 29.35
CA ARG A 40 -26.83 2.92 29.13
C ARG A 40 -28.08 3.74 29.46
N ARG A 41 -28.07 4.47 30.58
CA ARG A 41 -29.19 5.33 31.02
C ARG A 41 -29.53 6.40 29.98
N TYR A 42 -28.52 6.97 29.33
CA TYR A 42 -28.70 8.03 28.34
C TYR A 42 -28.65 7.54 26.89
N HIS A 43 -28.65 6.22 26.66
CA HIS A 43 -28.68 5.59 25.33
C HIS A 43 -27.53 6.00 24.40
N PHE A 44 -26.32 6.17 24.95
CA PHE A 44 -25.11 6.29 24.15
C PHE A 44 -24.67 4.90 23.63
N ASP A 45 -24.12 4.87 22.42
CA ASP A 45 -23.58 3.66 21.79
C ASP A 45 -22.13 3.37 22.20
N GLY A 46 -21.51 4.27 22.97
CA GLY A 46 -20.13 4.11 23.38
C GLY A 46 -19.53 5.32 24.06
N LEU A 47 -18.20 5.34 24.13
CA LEU A 47 -17.39 6.27 24.91
C LEU A 47 -16.31 6.91 24.04
N PHE A 48 -16.10 8.21 24.25
CA PHE A 48 -15.00 8.97 23.65
C PHE A 48 -14.13 9.53 24.78
N PHE A 49 -12.95 8.97 24.97
CA PHE A 49 -12.03 9.37 26.03
C PHE A 49 -11.06 10.42 25.50
N TYR A 50 -10.91 11.51 26.24
CA TYR A 50 -9.88 12.52 26.01
C TYR A 50 -9.22 12.82 27.35
N PHE A 51 -7.99 12.36 27.54
CA PHE A 51 -7.23 12.61 28.77
C PHE A 51 -6.03 13.49 28.47
N ASP A 52 -5.99 14.67 29.07
CA ASP A 52 -4.89 15.61 28.90
C ASP A 52 -3.69 15.16 29.75
N GLY A 53 -2.49 15.28 29.20
CA GLY A 53 -1.23 15.02 29.89
C GLY A 53 -0.51 13.73 29.50
N GLU A 54 0.78 13.66 29.82
CA GLU A 54 1.65 12.53 29.46
C GLU A 54 1.78 11.46 30.56
N GLN A 55 1.36 11.78 31.79
CA GLN A 55 1.74 11.02 32.98
C GLN A 55 1.09 9.65 33.04
N HIS A 56 -0.16 9.52 32.57
CA HIS A 56 -0.86 8.23 32.58
C HIS A 56 -0.25 7.22 31.62
N TYR A 57 0.37 7.66 30.52
CA TYR A 57 1.15 6.77 29.66
C TYR A 57 2.36 6.18 30.39
N LYS A 58 2.89 6.84 31.43
CA LYS A 58 3.99 6.32 32.25
C LYS A 58 3.50 5.46 33.42
N ASN A 59 2.21 5.50 33.76
CA ASN A 59 1.63 4.77 34.87
C ASN A 59 1.07 3.40 34.42
N TYR A 60 1.57 2.29 34.97
CA TYR A 60 1.08 0.94 34.65
C TYR A 60 -0.39 0.74 35.07
N ARG A 61 -0.88 1.49 36.07
CA ARG A 61 -2.27 1.42 36.54
C ARG A 61 -3.27 1.95 35.52
N PHE A 62 -2.83 2.79 34.58
CA PHE A 62 -3.67 3.23 33.48
C PHE A 62 -4.15 2.06 32.62
N GLU A 63 -3.26 1.11 32.34
CA GLU A 63 -3.62 -0.10 31.60
C GLU A 63 -4.55 -1.01 32.40
N LYS A 64 -4.36 -1.10 33.72
CA LYS A 64 -5.30 -1.79 34.60
C LYS A 64 -6.69 -1.18 34.54
N PHE A 65 -6.79 0.16 34.53
CA PHE A 65 -8.06 0.85 34.33
C PHE A 65 -8.69 0.49 32.97
N LEU A 66 -7.92 0.53 31.88
CA LEU A 66 -8.40 0.15 30.55
C LEU A 66 -8.89 -1.30 30.49
N HIS A 67 -8.18 -2.22 31.16
CA HIS A 67 -8.58 -3.62 31.27
C HIS A 67 -9.94 -3.75 31.97
N ILE A 68 -10.10 -3.15 33.16
CA ILE A 68 -11.37 -3.16 33.91
C ILE A 68 -12.49 -2.54 33.08
N LEU A 69 -12.21 -1.44 32.39
CA LEU A 69 -13.16 -0.79 31.49
C LEU A 69 -13.64 -1.79 30.42
N THR A 70 -12.74 -2.41 29.67
CA THR A 70 -13.12 -3.33 28.60
C THR A 70 -13.80 -4.61 29.09
N GLU A 71 -13.34 -5.17 30.22
CA GLU A 71 -13.96 -6.34 30.82
C GLU A 71 -15.39 -6.05 31.22
N LYS A 72 -15.64 -4.94 31.95
CA LYS A 72 -16.99 -4.58 32.38
C LYS A 72 -17.90 -4.17 31.22
N THR A 73 -17.39 -3.52 30.17
CA THR A 73 -18.22 -3.20 28.99
C THR A 73 -18.61 -4.45 28.20
N ASP A 74 -17.73 -5.45 28.13
CA ASP A 74 -18.02 -6.74 27.51
C ASP A 74 -19.00 -7.56 28.37
N GLU A 75 -18.82 -7.58 29.70
CA GLU A 75 -19.76 -8.21 30.64
C GLU A 75 -21.16 -7.60 30.55
N ASP A 76 -21.27 -6.28 30.57
CA ASP A 76 -22.54 -5.56 30.43
C ASP A 76 -23.25 -5.94 29.12
N ALA A 77 -22.53 -5.97 28.00
CA ALA A 77 -23.10 -6.38 26.71
C ALA A 77 -23.60 -7.83 26.73
N THR A 78 -22.85 -8.73 27.38
CA THR A 78 -23.17 -10.16 27.44
C THR A 78 -24.36 -10.45 28.36
N GLN A 79 -24.45 -9.77 29.50
CA GLN A 79 -25.51 -9.97 30.49
C GLN A 79 -26.83 -9.31 30.10
N SER A 80 -26.77 -8.10 29.52
CA SER A 80 -27.97 -7.33 29.16
C SER A 80 -28.52 -7.64 27.76
N GLY A 81 -27.74 -8.34 26.92
CA GLY A 81 -28.06 -8.54 25.50
C GLY A 81 -27.93 -7.28 24.65
N ASN A 82 -27.40 -6.19 25.21
CA ASN A 82 -27.16 -4.95 24.49
C ASN A 82 -25.92 -5.05 23.57
N ARG A 83 -25.81 -4.12 22.62
CA ARG A 83 -24.59 -3.99 21.80
C ARG A 83 -23.40 -3.58 22.68
N ARG A 84 -22.23 -4.16 22.38
CA ARG A 84 -20.94 -3.74 22.94
C ARG A 84 -20.71 -2.25 22.69
N LEU A 85 -20.24 -1.55 23.71
CA LEU A 85 -19.94 -0.12 23.63
C LEU A 85 -18.76 0.12 22.69
N PHE A 86 -18.90 1.12 21.81
CA PHE A 86 -17.82 1.54 20.90
C PHE A 86 -16.88 2.49 21.64
N LEU A 87 -15.61 2.12 21.77
CA LEU A 87 -14.63 2.86 22.57
C LEU A 87 -13.65 3.61 21.68
N VAL A 88 -13.58 4.92 21.82
CA VAL A 88 -12.67 5.80 21.09
C VAL A 88 -11.74 6.50 22.08
N TYR A 89 -10.46 6.55 21.77
CA TYR A 89 -9.49 7.28 22.59
C TYR A 89 -8.79 8.37 21.78
N ALA A 90 -8.92 9.60 22.23
CA ALA A 90 -8.30 10.77 21.66
C ALA A 90 -6.85 10.90 22.14
N ILE A 91 -5.93 11.02 21.18
CA ILE A 91 -4.51 11.21 21.43
C ILE A 91 -4.05 12.57 20.92
N PRO A 92 -3.63 13.48 21.82
CA PRO A 92 -2.90 14.70 21.46
C PRO A 92 -1.58 14.37 20.80
N SER A 93 -1.23 15.13 19.76
CA SER A 93 0.08 15.03 19.07
C SER A 93 1.26 15.11 20.05
N SER A 94 1.17 16.03 21.01
CA SER A 94 2.17 16.25 22.07
C SER A 94 2.46 15.01 22.91
N THR A 95 1.48 14.10 23.02
CA THR A 95 1.62 12.88 23.83
C THR A 95 2.13 11.68 23.05
N ILE A 96 2.09 11.70 21.71
CA ILE A 96 2.46 10.55 20.85
C ILE A 96 3.89 10.10 21.15
N GLN A 97 4.83 11.04 21.27
CA GLN A 97 6.23 10.71 21.53
C GLN A 97 6.43 9.98 22.87
N TYR A 98 5.66 10.35 23.90
CA TYR A 98 5.73 9.72 25.22
C TYR A 98 4.97 8.40 25.25
N ALA A 99 3.87 8.33 24.52
CA ALA A 99 3.02 7.15 24.43
C ALA A 99 3.55 6.11 23.45
N ARG A 100 4.51 6.43 22.57
CA ARG A 100 4.98 5.59 21.44
C ARG A 100 5.20 4.11 21.80
N HIS A 101 5.81 3.83 22.94
CA HIS A 101 6.16 2.47 23.37
C HIS A 101 4.99 1.69 23.98
N ARG A 102 3.89 2.36 24.28
CA ARG A 102 2.66 1.80 24.88
C ARG A 102 1.42 2.05 24.05
N LEU A 103 1.53 2.85 22.99
CA LEU A 103 0.43 3.25 22.12
C LEU A 103 -0.22 2.06 21.48
N SER A 104 0.65 1.15 21.10
CA SER A 104 0.29 -0.16 20.72
C SER A 104 -0.59 -0.82 21.84
N VAL A 105 -0.17 -0.86 23.12
CA VAL A 105 -0.93 -1.54 24.22
C VAL A 105 -2.32 -0.94 24.31
N ILE A 106 -2.33 0.37 24.40
CA ILE A 106 -3.50 1.19 24.66
C ILE A 106 -4.53 1.05 23.54
N GLN A 107 -4.12 1.05 22.26
CA GLN A 107 -5.08 1.02 21.15
C GLN A 107 -5.91 -0.26 21.05
N THR A 108 -5.56 -1.32 21.78
CA THR A 108 -6.36 -2.56 21.78
C THR A 108 -7.57 -2.54 22.65
N TYR A 109 -7.58 -1.68 23.65
CA TYR A 109 -8.74 -1.42 24.47
C TYR A 109 -9.77 -0.55 23.73
N PHE A 110 -9.38 0.04 22.59
CA PHE A 110 -10.20 0.95 21.81
C PHE A 110 -10.51 0.40 20.40
N ASP A 111 -11.72 0.69 19.93
CA ASP A 111 -12.13 0.38 18.57
C ASP A 111 -11.49 1.35 17.56
N ALA A 112 -11.22 2.59 17.99
CA ALA A 112 -10.53 3.59 17.19
C ALA A 112 -9.65 4.52 18.05
N LEU A 113 -8.55 4.98 17.47
CA LEU A 113 -7.74 6.08 18.01
C LEU A 113 -8.03 7.35 17.24
N TYR A 114 -8.26 8.45 17.95
CA TYR A 114 -8.55 9.75 17.37
C TYR A 114 -7.34 10.66 17.51
N LEU A 115 -6.62 10.94 16.42
CA LEU A 115 -5.52 11.91 16.42
C LEU A 115 -6.11 13.32 16.54
N VAL A 116 -5.85 14.01 17.64
CA VAL A 116 -6.35 15.37 17.88
C VAL A 116 -5.46 16.36 17.12
N ALA A 117 -5.85 16.75 15.89
CA ALA A 117 -5.08 17.69 15.09
C ALA A 117 -5.20 19.15 15.57
N GLU A 118 -6.19 19.45 16.41
CA GLU A 118 -6.30 20.77 17.06
C GLU A 118 -5.08 21.08 17.95
N ASP A 119 -4.51 20.04 18.56
CA ASP A 119 -3.30 20.09 19.37
C ASP A 119 -2.03 20.11 18.50
N ILE A 120 -2.14 20.32 17.19
CA ILE A 120 -1.01 20.49 16.28
C ILE A 120 -0.99 21.97 15.84
N PRO A 121 0.06 22.74 16.20
CA PRO A 121 1.27 22.37 16.94
C PRO A 121 1.07 21.98 18.40
N ALA A 122 1.97 21.12 18.89
CA ALA A 122 1.94 20.50 20.23
C ALA A 122 2.06 21.48 21.40
N VAL A 123 2.53 22.71 21.15
CA VAL A 123 2.70 23.77 22.13
C VAL A 123 1.74 24.92 21.80
N ASP A 124 1.07 25.43 22.83
CA ASP A 124 0.25 26.64 22.73
C ASP A 124 1.02 27.81 23.38
N ASP A 125 1.74 28.57 22.55
CA ASP A 125 2.57 29.71 22.98
C ASP A 125 1.96 31.04 22.50
N PRO A 126 1.54 31.96 23.38
CA PRO A 126 0.99 33.25 22.97
C PRO A 126 2.01 34.16 22.28
N LEU A 127 3.31 33.88 22.41
CA LEU A 127 4.40 34.70 21.84
C LEU A 127 4.87 34.20 20.48
N VAL A 128 4.24 33.15 19.94
CA VAL A 128 4.64 32.55 18.66
C VAL A 128 3.40 32.23 17.81
N ALA A 129 3.37 32.72 16.57
CA ALA A 129 2.26 32.45 15.66
C ALA A 129 2.34 31.04 15.07
N LEU A 130 1.31 30.24 15.32
CA LEU A 130 1.27 28.82 14.97
C LEU A 130 0.08 28.50 14.06
N HIS A 131 0.36 27.81 12.96
CA HIS A 131 -0.66 27.46 11.96
C HIS A 131 -1.62 26.39 12.44
N LEU A 132 -2.87 26.54 12.00
CA LEU A 132 -3.96 25.58 11.98
C LEU A 132 -3.63 24.21 11.41
N GLN A 133 -3.42 23.18 12.23
CA GLN A 133 -3.45 21.76 11.84
C GLN A 133 -2.75 21.44 10.50
N PRO A 134 -1.45 21.79 10.33
CA PRO A 134 -0.75 21.59 9.07
C PRO A 134 -0.80 20.13 8.61
N LEU A 135 -1.09 19.88 7.33
CA LEU A 135 -1.12 18.51 6.82
C LEU A 135 0.28 17.91 6.73
N TYR A 136 1.22 18.69 6.17
CA TYR A 136 2.60 18.26 5.91
C TYR A 136 3.60 19.23 6.54
N PRO A 137 4.84 18.79 6.80
CA PRO A 137 5.92 19.69 7.17
C PRO A 137 6.27 20.64 6.02
N SER A 138 6.86 21.79 6.37
CA SER A 138 7.39 22.76 5.42
C SER A 138 8.71 23.33 5.95
N ASN A 139 9.28 24.32 5.26
CA ASN A 139 10.51 24.98 5.75
C ASN A 139 10.30 25.71 7.09
N THR A 140 9.07 26.13 7.38
CA THR A 140 8.69 26.85 8.60
C THR A 140 7.88 25.99 9.56
N ILE A 141 7.30 24.88 9.08
CA ILE A 141 6.50 23.96 9.90
C ILE A 141 7.32 22.71 10.20
N PRO A 142 7.72 22.50 11.47
CA PRO A 142 8.42 21.29 11.90
C PRO A 142 7.64 20.01 11.59
N ARG A 143 8.32 18.86 11.54
CA ARG A 143 7.69 17.56 11.27
C ARG A 143 6.67 17.20 12.34
N GLU A 144 7.03 17.39 13.59
CA GLU A 144 6.19 17.22 14.77
C GLU A 144 4.92 18.07 14.76
N ASP A 145 4.89 19.14 13.97
CA ASP A 145 3.77 20.06 13.82
C ASP A 145 2.94 19.78 12.56
N SER A 146 2.99 18.55 12.04
CA SER A 146 2.20 18.12 10.88
C SER A 146 1.34 16.89 11.17
N ILE A 147 0.14 16.84 10.60
CA ILE A 147 -0.80 15.70 10.69
C ILE A 147 -0.15 14.45 10.09
N SER A 148 0.49 14.56 8.92
CA SER A 148 1.05 13.42 8.19
C SER A 148 2.11 12.68 9.01
N GLU A 149 3.03 13.43 9.62
CA GLU A 149 4.09 12.85 10.45
C GLU A 149 3.50 12.26 11.74
N ASN A 150 2.57 12.94 12.42
CA ASN A 150 1.97 12.41 13.64
C ASN A 150 1.14 11.13 13.38
N ALA A 151 0.44 11.07 12.25
CA ALA A 151 -0.30 9.88 11.84
C ALA A 151 0.65 8.73 11.47
N GLU A 152 1.74 9.00 10.75
CA GLU A 152 2.77 8.01 10.46
C GLU A 152 3.48 7.52 11.74
N ARG A 153 3.71 8.42 12.71
CA ARG A 153 4.23 8.05 14.03
C ARG A 153 3.28 7.12 14.78
N LEU A 154 1.96 7.32 14.69
CA LEU A 154 0.99 6.37 15.26
C LEU A 154 1.09 5.00 14.60
N VAL A 155 1.17 4.95 13.26
CA VAL A 155 1.36 3.69 12.52
C VAL A 155 2.67 2.99 12.91
N ASN A 156 3.77 3.74 12.95
CA ASN A 156 5.09 3.22 13.34
C ASN A 156 5.17 2.85 14.82
N SER A 157 4.34 3.48 15.66
CA SER A 157 4.15 3.12 17.08
C SER A 157 3.16 1.96 17.25
N GLY A 158 2.67 1.38 16.15
CA GLY A 158 1.91 0.15 16.19
C GLY A 158 0.41 0.24 16.06
N VAL A 159 -0.14 1.42 15.79
CA VAL A 159 -1.58 1.54 15.60
C VAL A 159 -1.95 1.08 14.20
N PRO A 160 -2.90 0.13 14.03
CA PRO A 160 -3.42 -0.21 12.71
C PRO A 160 -3.93 1.03 11.99
N ILE A 161 -3.50 1.23 10.74
CA ILE A 161 -3.83 2.45 9.98
C ILE A 161 -5.35 2.66 9.86
N ASN A 162 -6.11 1.58 9.69
CA ASN A 162 -7.56 1.58 9.61
C ASN A 162 -8.29 1.86 10.94
N LYS A 163 -7.57 1.93 12.07
CA LYS A 163 -8.11 2.35 13.37
C LYS A 163 -7.86 3.83 13.68
N ILE A 164 -6.98 4.49 12.94
CA ILE A 164 -6.63 5.89 13.17
C ILE A 164 -7.67 6.79 12.50
N ILE A 165 -8.38 7.57 13.31
CA ILE A 165 -9.28 8.64 12.89
C ILE A 165 -8.51 9.95 12.97
N ILE A 166 -8.43 10.68 11.87
CA ILE A 166 -7.74 11.97 11.82
C ILE A 166 -8.73 13.06 12.21
N GLY A 167 -8.52 13.62 13.40
CA GLY A 167 -9.43 14.58 14.02
C GLY A 167 -9.10 16.02 13.68
N LEU A 168 -9.71 16.55 12.62
CA LEU A 168 -9.55 17.93 12.17
C LEU A 168 -10.31 18.91 13.06
N SER A 169 -9.74 20.09 13.29
CA SER A 169 -10.39 21.16 14.01
C SER A 169 -11.22 22.08 13.09
N THR A 170 -12.32 22.64 13.58
CA THR A 170 -13.08 23.72 12.93
C THR A 170 -12.79 25.09 13.53
N TRP A 171 -12.06 25.14 14.65
CA TRP A 171 -11.63 26.39 15.25
C TRP A 171 -10.49 27.02 14.45
N ALA A 172 -10.44 28.35 14.43
CA ALA A 172 -9.31 29.13 13.96
C ALA A 172 -8.39 29.48 15.14
N ARG A 173 -7.09 29.64 14.89
CA ARG A 173 -6.13 30.28 15.81
C ARG A 173 -5.89 31.73 15.42
N SER A 174 -5.60 32.59 16.39
CA SER A 174 -5.33 34.00 16.18
C SER A 174 -4.24 34.53 17.10
N TYR A 175 -3.40 35.42 16.55
CA TYR A 175 -2.25 36.03 17.21
C TYR A 175 -2.10 37.49 16.78
N VAL A 176 -1.42 38.29 17.60
CA VAL A 176 -0.97 39.64 17.23
C VAL A 176 0.51 39.57 16.89
N LEU A 177 0.85 39.61 15.60
CA LEU A 177 2.24 39.52 15.16
C LEU A 177 3.05 40.74 15.64
N GLN A 178 4.33 40.53 15.97
CA GLN A 178 5.23 41.66 16.23
C GLN A 178 5.54 42.43 14.93
N ASP A 179 5.70 41.70 13.82
CA ASP A 179 5.77 42.25 12.48
C ASP A 179 4.58 41.72 11.65
N PRO A 180 3.59 42.56 11.28
CA PRO A 180 2.43 42.15 10.50
C PRO A 180 2.76 41.56 9.12
N GLU A 181 3.94 41.84 8.57
CA GLU A 181 4.39 41.30 7.28
C GLU A 181 5.06 39.92 7.43
N ASP A 182 5.49 39.56 8.64
CA ASP A 182 6.17 38.29 8.92
C ASP A 182 5.19 37.22 9.42
N ILE A 183 4.47 36.62 8.48
CA ILE A 183 3.31 35.74 8.69
C ILE A 183 3.61 34.23 8.75
N GLY A 184 4.89 33.87 8.85
CA GLY A 184 5.39 32.50 8.91
C GLY A 184 5.01 31.76 10.19
N HIS A 185 4.97 30.44 10.09
CA HIS A 185 4.86 29.57 11.27
C HIS A 185 6.08 29.73 12.17
N GLY A 186 5.87 29.88 13.47
CA GLY A 186 6.97 30.06 14.43
C GLY A 186 7.42 31.52 14.61
N ASN A 187 6.75 32.48 13.98
CA ASN A 187 7.16 33.88 14.04
C ASN A 187 6.76 34.58 15.34
N PRO A 188 7.51 35.60 15.79
CA PRO A 188 7.23 36.30 17.02
C PRO A 188 5.85 36.99 17.03
N ALA A 189 5.07 36.70 18.06
CA ALA A 189 3.84 37.37 18.39
C ALA A 189 3.99 38.16 19.70
N SER A 190 3.13 39.16 19.89
CA SER A 190 3.00 39.92 21.13
C SER A 190 1.94 39.33 22.08
N GLY A 191 1.14 38.38 21.58
CA GLY A 191 0.09 37.70 22.33
C GLY A 191 -0.90 37.00 21.41
N PHE A 192 -1.87 36.32 22.04
CA PHE A 192 -3.07 35.84 21.34
C PHE A 192 -3.87 36.99 20.74
N GLY A 193 -4.59 36.67 19.66
CA GLY A 193 -5.44 37.62 18.98
C GLY A 193 -6.62 38.12 19.82
N ILE A 194 -7.26 39.17 19.32
CA ILE A 194 -8.42 39.81 19.97
C ILE A 194 -9.56 38.79 20.05
N PRO A 195 -10.17 38.59 21.24
CA PRO A 195 -11.31 37.70 21.42
C PRO A 195 -12.45 38.00 20.45
N GLY A 196 -13.05 36.95 19.88
CA GLY A 196 -14.23 37.06 19.03
C GLY A 196 -15.49 37.51 19.79
N ASP A 197 -16.44 38.06 19.04
CA ASP A 197 -17.68 38.64 19.60
C ASP A 197 -18.74 37.60 19.98
N ILE A 198 -18.57 36.32 19.63
CA ILE A 198 -19.57 35.28 19.88
C ILE A 198 -19.19 34.45 21.11
N ASN A 199 -17.98 33.91 21.13
CA ASN A 199 -17.53 33.00 22.19
C ASN A 199 -16.64 33.69 23.24
N HIS A 200 -16.16 34.92 22.96
CA HIS A 200 -15.33 35.73 23.86
C HIS A 200 -14.10 35.00 24.43
N ARG A 201 -13.55 34.04 23.67
CA ARG A 201 -12.38 33.25 24.05
C ARG A 201 -11.12 34.10 24.06
N ARG A 202 -10.27 33.92 25.08
CA ARG A 202 -9.01 34.66 25.27
C ARG A 202 -7.74 33.85 24.97
N ASP A 203 -7.90 32.61 24.53
CA ASP A 203 -6.82 31.69 24.16
C ASP A 203 -6.53 31.71 22.65
N GLY A 204 -6.87 32.82 21.97
CA GLY A 204 -6.66 32.99 20.53
C GLY A 204 -7.55 32.11 19.65
N ARG A 205 -8.48 31.32 20.17
CA ARG A 205 -9.40 30.50 19.35
C ARG A 205 -10.66 31.26 18.92
N LEU A 206 -11.04 31.15 17.64
CA LEU A 206 -12.30 31.68 17.11
C LEU A 206 -13.07 30.59 16.34
N SER A 207 -14.39 30.59 16.45
CA SER A 207 -15.24 29.75 15.61
C SER A 207 -15.20 30.23 14.15
N TYR A 208 -15.49 29.35 13.21
CA TYR A 208 -15.67 29.71 11.81
C TYR A 208 -16.74 30.81 11.64
N ALA A 209 -17.78 30.80 12.48
CA ALA A 209 -18.82 31.84 12.50
C ALA A 209 -18.28 33.24 12.87
N GLU A 210 -17.30 33.32 13.77
CA GLU A 210 -16.65 34.58 14.16
C GLU A 210 -15.70 35.08 13.07
N LEU A 211 -15.05 34.17 12.35
CA LEU A 211 -14.06 34.51 11.33
C LEU A 211 -14.68 34.80 9.95
N CYS A 212 -15.74 34.08 9.55
CA CYS A 212 -16.28 34.16 8.20
C CYS A 212 -16.84 35.55 7.83
N THR A 213 -17.27 36.33 8.83
CA THR A 213 -17.68 37.72 8.63
C THR A 213 -16.51 38.61 8.21
N LYS A 214 -15.32 38.39 8.79
CA LYS A 214 -14.07 39.06 8.41
C LYS A 214 -13.62 38.65 7.00
N LEU A 215 -13.83 37.38 6.61
CA LEU A 215 -13.51 36.89 5.25
C LEU A 215 -14.33 37.59 4.14
N ARG A 216 -15.53 38.10 4.45
CA ARG A 216 -16.38 38.80 3.47
C ARG A 216 -15.83 40.16 3.05
N ASN A 217 -14.93 40.77 3.84
CA ASN A 217 -14.36 42.09 3.57
C ASN A 217 -13.21 42.07 2.53
N LYS A 218 -13.09 41.00 1.73
CA LYS A 218 -12.07 40.81 0.67
C LYS A 218 -10.61 40.82 1.15
N THR A 219 -10.36 40.48 2.41
CA THR A 219 -9.01 40.30 2.95
C THR A 219 -8.30 39.16 2.20
N LYS A 220 -7.01 39.35 1.88
CA LYS A 220 -6.22 38.37 1.13
C LYS A 220 -5.93 37.15 2.00
N ILE A 221 -6.55 36.02 1.67
CA ILE A 221 -6.21 34.71 2.25
C ILE A 221 -4.90 34.22 1.65
N ILE A 222 -4.03 33.71 2.50
CA ILE A 222 -2.74 33.15 2.15
C ILE A 222 -2.85 31.64 2.32
N TYR A 223 -2.54 30.91 1.25
CA TYR A 223 -2.57 29.45 1.23
C TYR A 223 -1.14 28.94 1.10
N ASP A 224 -0.63 28.29 2.16
CA ASP A 224 0.59 27.51 2.06
C ASP A 224 0.23 26.14 1.46
N ALA A 225 0.54 25.96 0.17
CA ALA A 225 0.25 24.73 -0.54
C ALA A 225 1.08 23.54 -0.04
N LYS A 226 2.28 23.77 0.52
CA LYS A 226 3.17 22.72 1.05
C LYS A 226 2.62 22.20 2.36
N ALA A 227 2.36 23.10 3.30
CA ALA A 227 1.79 22.74 4.59
C ALA A 227 0.29 22.40 4.54
N VAL A 228 -0.40 22.82 3.49
CA VAL A 228 -1.86 22.74 3.35
C VAL A 228 -2.55 23.49 4.49
N THR A 229 -2.22 24.77 4.64
CA THR A 229 -2.78 25.64 5.69
C THR A 229 -3.24 26.97 5.12
N LEU A 230 -4.22 27.57 5.78
CA LEU A 230 -4.69 28.92 5.47
C LEU A 230 -4.31 29.87 6.57
N SER A 231 -3.93 31.07 6.18
CA SER A 231 -3.77 32.20 7.07
C SER A 231 -4.27 33.50 6.45
N LEU A 232 -4.51 34.50 7.30
CA LEU A 232 -4.78 35.88 6.87
C LEU A 232 -4.30 36.84 7.97
N THR A 233 -3.87 38.04 7.57
CA THR A 233 -3.67 39.17 8.48
C THR A 233 -4.71 40.23 8.19
N ASP A 234 -5.42 40.73 9.20
CA ASP A 234 -6.37 41.83 9.05
C ASP A 234 -5.70 43.20 9.18
N GLU A 235 -6.45 44.26 8.87
CA GLU A 235 -5.97 45.65 8.90
C GLU A 235 -5.49 46.11 10.29
N SER A 236 -5.88 45.40 11.35
CA SER A 236 -5.46 45.69 12.73
C SER A 236 -4.21 44.91 13.16
N GLY A 237 -3.56 44.19 12.24
CA GLY A 237 -2.38 43.37 12.52
C GLY A 237 -2.69 42.05 13.22
N GLN A 238 -3.96 41.62 13.25
CA GLN A 238 -4.34 40.31 13.76
C GLN A 238 -4.09 39.27 12.68
N TRP A 239 -3.33 38.24 13.02
CA TRP A 239 -3.08 37.10 12.16
C TRP A 239 -3.97 35.93 12.59
N TYR A 240 -4.56 35.24 11.62
CA TYR A 240 -5.45 34.11 11.85
C TYR A 240 -5.01 32.92 11.01
N SER A 241 -5.15 31.71 11.53
CA SER A 241 -5.04 30.45 10.78
C SER A 241 -6.29 29.59 10.98
N PHE A 242 -6.86 29.07 9.90
CA PHE A 242 -8.23 28.56 9.90
C PHE A 242 -8.48 27.54 8.78
N GLU A 243 -9.68 26.94 8.78
CA GLU A 243 -10.21 26.16 7.66
C GLU A 243 -11.39 26.86 7.00
N GLN A 244 -11.58 26.62 5.71
CA GLN A 244 -12.70 27.17 4.95
C GLN A 244 -13.40 26.06 4.15
N PRO A 245 -14.75 25.94 4.23
CA PRO A 245 -15.51 24.86 3.62
C PRO A 245 -15.27 24.66 2.12
N GLN A 246 -15.15 25.74 1.35
CA GLN A 246 -14.97 25.67 -0.10
C GLN A 246 -13.49 25.70 -0.54
N HIS A 247 -12.57 25.87 0.41
CA HIS A 247 -11.16 26.00 0.08
C HIS A 247 -10.48 24.62 -0.01
N GLU A 248 -9.54 24.49 -0.96
CA GLU A 248 -8.88 23.23 -1.26
C GLU A 248 -8.02 22.70 -0.09
N SER A 249 -7.58 23.56 0.82
CA SER A 249 -6.88 23.17 2.07
C SER A 249 -7.64 22.08 2.84
N PHE A 250 -8.90 22.34 3.17
CA PHE A 250 -9.74 21.43 3.95
C PHE A 250 -10.07 20.16 3.15
N HIS A 251 -10.41 20.32 1.87
CA HIS A 251 -10.69 19.19 0.98
C HIS A 251 -9.51 18.23 0.86
N ARG A 252 -8.29 18.75 0.75
CA ARG A 252 -7.07 17.96 0.62
C ARG A 252 -6.77 17.16 1.88
N LYS A 253 -6.97 17.73 3.07
CA LYS A 253 -6.85 17.00 4.34
C LYS A 253 -7.79 15.80 4.36
N ILE A 254 -9.07 15.99 4.01
CA ILE A 254 -10.06 14.90 3.98
C ILE A 254 -9.70 13.82 2.95
N ARG A 255 -9.31 14.23 1.72
CA ARG A 255 -8.90 13.28 0.67
C ARG A 255 -7.65 12.50 1.06
N TRP A 256 -6.68 13.16 1.68
CA TRP A 256 -5.47 12.54 2.19
C TRP A 256 -5.79 11.40 3.17
N VAL A 257 -6.73 11.62 4.10
CA VAL A 257 -7.19 10.57 5.02
C VAL A 257 -7.72 9.34 4.25
N SER A 258 -8.60 9.58 3.28
CA SER A 258 -9.20 8.50 2.48
C SER A 258 -8.21 7.75 1.59
N SER A 259 -7.22 8.44 1.01
CA SER A 259 -6.28 7.85 0.05
C SER A 259 -5.18 7.03 0.72
N HIS A 260 -4.86 7.32 1.98
CA HIS A 260 -3.83 6.62 2.75
C HIS A 260 -4.37 5.43 3.54
N GLY A 261 -5.69 5.19 3.54
CA GLY A 261 -6.30 4.04 4.21
C GLY A 261 -6.51 4.22 5.71
N TYR A 262 -6.55 5.47 6.20
CA TYR A 262 -6.92 5.78 7.58
C TYR A 262 -8.39 5.44 7.86
N GLY A 263 -8.71 5.15 9.12
CA GLY A 263 -10.03 4.68 9.54
C GLY A 263 -11.18 5.68 9.34
N GLY A 264 -10.86 6.97 9.21
CA GLY A 264 -11.84 8.02 8.94
C GLY A 264 -11.38 9.41 9.36
N VAL A 265 -12.28 10.39 9.18
CA VAL A 265 -12.08 11.78 9.59
C VAL A 265 -13.00 12.08 10.78
N GLY A 266 -12.43 12.68 11.81
CA GLY A 266 -13.14 13.35 12.89
C GLY A 266 -13.18 14.84 12.65
N ILE A 267 -14.29 15.51 12.99
CA ILE A 267 -14.39 16.97 12.94
C ILE A 267 -14.70 17.47 14.36
N MET A 268 -13.77 18.22 14.93
CA MET A 268 -13.87 18.80 16.27
C MET A 268 -13.87 20.33 16.14
N SER A 269 -14.91 21.06 16.50
CA SER A 269 -16.13 20.68 17.19
C SER A 269 -17.31 21.29 16.46
N VAL A 270 -18.51 20.78 16.71
CA VAL A 270 -19.74 21.36 16.17
C VAL A 270 -19.83 22.87 16.50
N GLU A 271 -19.37 23.27 17.68
CA GLU A 271 -19.36 24.67 18.15
C GLU A 271 -18.38 25.58 17.41
N GLY A 272 -17.26 25.02 16.96
CA GLY A 272 -16.28 25.77 16.17
C GLY A 272 -16.73 26.00 14.72
N ASP A 273 -17.78 25.34 14.25
CA ASP A 273 -18.36 25.54 12.92
C ASP A 273 -19.52 26.56 12.95
N ASP A 274 -20.10 26.88 11.80
CA ASP A 274 -21.27 27.76 11.75
C ASP A 274 -22.57 27.04 12.10
N THR A 275 -22.89 27.01 13.40
CA THR A 275 -24.11 26.42 13.95
C THR A 275 -25.39 27.21 13.67
N THR A 276 -25.28 28.43 13.12
CA THR A 276 -26.41 29.36 12.95
C THR A 276 -26.67 29.76 11.49
N GLY A 277 -25.76 29.41 10.57
CA GLY A 277 -25.85 29.77 9.16
C GLY A 277 -25.49 31.24 8.88
N ARG A 278 -24.85 31.95 9.83
CA ARG A 278 -24.44 33.36 9.68
C ARG A 278 -23.45 33.57 8.53
N CYS A 279 -22.64 32.57 8.23
CA CYS A 279 -21.68 32.58 7.13
C CYS A 279 -22.34 32.48 5.75
N GLY A 280 -23.65 32.21 5.67
CA GLY A 280 -24.39 32.16 4.41
C GLY A 280 -24.12 30.90 3.59
N GLU A 281 -23.37 29.95 4.14
CA GLU A 281 -23.06 28.67 3.51
C GLU A 281 -24.01 27.55 3.97
N GLY A 282 -24.96 27.86 4.86
CA GLY A 282 -25.86 26.92 5.56
C GLY A 282 -25.25 26.39 6.87
N LEU A 283 -26.01 25.59 7.63
CA LEU A 283 -25.58 25.05 8.93
C LEU A 283 -24.39 24.09 8.80
N LEU A 284 -23.40 24.19 9.70
CA LEU A 284 -22.25 23.29 9.80
C LEU A 284 -21.54 23.04 8.45
N PRO A 285 -21.10 24.09 7.75
CA PRO A 285 -20.56 23.96 6.40
C PRO A 285 -19.29 23.09 6.34
N LEU A 286 -18.37 23.17 7.32
CA LEU A 286 -17.19 22.29 7.36
C LEU A 286 -17.61 20.82 7.53
N HIS A 287 -18.52 20.53 8.45
CA HIS A 287 -19.01 19.15 8.66
C HIS A 287 -19.72 18.58 7.42
N ARG A 288 -20.56 19.39 6.75
CA ARG A 288 -21.27 18.95 5.54
C ARG A 288 -20.32 18.66 4.38
N VAL A 289 -19.29 19.48 4.21
CA VAL A 289 -18.26 19.26 3.19
C VAL A 289 -17.48 17.97 3.48
N ALA A 290 -17.08 17.75 4.74
CA ALA A 290 -16.44 16.51 5.15
C ALA A 290 -17.30 15.28 4.83
N ARG A 291 -18.59 15.30 5.21
CA ARG A 291 -19.55 14.25 4.86
C ARG A 291 -19.64 14.02 3.35
N ARG A 292 -19.77 15.09 2.55
CA ARG A 292 -19.87 14.99 1.09
C ARG A 292 -18.63 14.35 0.46
N LEU A 293 -17.45 14.70 0.94
CA LEU A 293 -16.18 14.16 0.41
C LEU A 293 -15.90 12.72 0.85
N LEU A 294 -16.44 12.30 2.00
CA LEU A 294 -16.31 10.93 2.51
C LEU A 294 -17.42 9.99 2.03
N GLN A 295 -18.48 10.53 1.42
CA GLN A 295 -19.48 9.70 0.75
C GLN A 295 -18.81 8.95 -0.41
N CYS A 296 -18.83 7.61 -0.34
CA CYS A 296 -18.51 6.76 -1.48
C CYS A 296 -19.38 7.20 -2.65
N SER A 297 -18.79 7.96 -3.55
CA SER A 297 -19.46 8.34 -4.78
C SER A 297 -19.43 7.10 -5.66
N GLY A 298 -20.53 6.33 -5.68
CA GLY A 298 -20.78 5.25 -6.63
C GLY A 298 -20.83 5.71 -8.10
N ARG A 299 -20.14 6.79 -8.47
CA ARG A 299 -20.16 7.46 -9.78
C ARG A 299 -18.81 7.54 -10.49
N HIS A 300 -17.73 7.04 -9.90
CA HIS A 300 -16.51 6.74 -10.66
C HIS A 300 -16.17 5.26 -10.56
N ILE A 301 -17.17 4.41 -10.77
CA ILE A 301 -16.91 3.07 -11.29
C ILE A 301 -16.37 3.29 -12.70
N HIS A 302 -15.05 3.16 -12.89
CA HIS A 302 -14.54 2.83 -14.21
C HIS A 302 -15.12 1.46 -14.56
N THR A 303 -16.26 1.48 -15.26
CA THR A 303 -17.10 0.31 -15.61
C THR A 303 -16.47 -0.61 -16.66
N LYS A 304 -15.19 -0.43 -16.98
CA LYS A 304 -14.40 -1.45 -17.66
C LYS A 304 -13.34 -1.98 -16.72
N THR A 305 -13.53 -3.19 -16.20
CA THR A 305 -12.38 -4.07 -15.96
C THR A 305 -11.66 -4.13 -17.28
N HIS A 306 -10.40 -3.72 -17.30
CA HIS A 306 -9.26 -4.61 -17.23
C HIS A 306 -8.02 -3.71 -17.14
N LEU A 307 -7.03 -4.13 -16.36
CA LEU A 307 -5.65 -3.65 -16.39
C LEU A 307 -5.35 -2.32 -15.69
N CYS A 308 -4.26 -2.32 -14.96
CA CYS A 308 -3.63 -1.12 -14.46
C CYS A 308 -3.36 -0.10 -15.56
N THR A 309 -3.49 1.19 -15.24
CA THR A 309 -3.07 2.26 -16.14
C THR A 309 -1.56 2.13 -16.38
N ARG A 310 -1.21 1.70 -17.59
CA ARG A 310 0.16 1.60 -18.10
C ARG A 310 0.25 2.35 -19.43
N PHE A 311 1.06 3.40 -19.45
CA PHE A 311 1.40 4.17 -20.65
C PHE A 311 2.71 3.64 -21.23
N CYS A 312 2.67 3.19 -22.47
CA CYS A 312 3.87 2.74 -23.18
C CYS A 312 4.21 3.79 -24.24
N VAL A 313 5.28 4.54 -23.99
CA VAL A 313 5.68 5.69 -24.80
C VAL A 313 6.72 5.25 -25.82
N ILE A 314 6.38 5.39 -27.10
CA ILE A 314 7.24 5.11 -28.25
C ILE A 314 7.86 6.43 -28.71
N ARG A 315 9.18 6.47 -28.91
CA ARG A 315 9.93 7.68 -29.33
C ARG A 315 10.72 7.44 -30.63
N PRO A 316 10.04 7.33 -31.80
CA PRO A 316 10.66 6.87 -33.05
C PRO A 316 11.90 7.66 -33.50
N LYS A 317 12.00 8.94 -33.13
CA LYS A 317 13.17 9.76 -33.45
C LYS A 317 14.43 9.34 -32.69
N MET A 318 14.29 8.93 -31.43
CA MET A 318 15.39 8.52 -30.55
C MET A 318 15.89 7.10 -30.86
N SER A 319 15.07 6.27 -31.49
CA SER A 319 15.35 4.85 -31.78
C SER A 319 16.30 4.62 -32.99
N GLY A 320 16.97 5.66 -33.50
CA GLY A 320 17.95 5.53 -34.59
C GLY A 320 17.35 4.98 -35.90
N ARG A 321 17.86 3.85 -36.42
CA ARG A 321 17.35 3.18 -37.63
C ARG A 321 16.24 2.15 -37.35
N LYS A 322 15.96 1.85 -36.07
CA LYS A 322 14.98 0.83 -35.69
C LYS A 322 13.58 1.44 -35.64
N VAL A 323 12.61 0.76 -36.25
CA VAL A 323 11.19 1.13 -36.18
C VAL A 323 10.51 0.14 -35.25
N PHE A 324 9.68 0.64 -34.33
CA PHE A 324 8.89 -0.19 -33.43
C PHE A 324 7.93 -1.09 -34.23
N LYS A 325 7.74 -2.33 -33.77
CA LYS A 325 7.00 -3.37 -34.48
C LYS A 325 5.81 -3.83 -33.64
N PHE A 326 4.62 -3.32 -33.95
CA PHE A 326 3.38 -3.63 -33.23
C PHE A 326 2.93 -5.09 -33.39
N ASP A 327 3.24 -5.73 -34.52
CA ASP A 327 2.91 -7.13 -34.80
C ASP A 327 3.50 -8.13 -33.79
N LYS A 328 4.59 -7.75 -33.12
CA LYS A 328 5.25 -8.55 -32.07
C LYS A 328 4.96 -8.09 -30.65
N PHE A 329 4.12 -7.07 -30.49
CA PHE A 329 3.86 -6.45 -29.21
C PHE A 329 2.60 -7.02 -28.55
N LEU A 330 2.68 -7.32 -27.25
CA LEU A 330 1.53 -7.80 -26.49
C LEU A 330 0.61 -6.62 -26.13
N ALA A 331 -0.55 -6.52 -26.81
CA ALA A 331 -1.49 -5.42 -26.60
C ALA A 331 -1.91 -5.23 -25.14
N SER A 332 -2.19 -6.33 -24.43
CA SER A 332 -2.63 -6.31 -23.03
C SER A 332 -1.56 -5.81 -22.05
N ALA A 333 -0.30 -5.69 -22.47
CA ALA A 333 0.76 -5.16 -21.60
C ALA A 333 0.55 -3.67 -21.28
N CYS A 334 -0.12 -2.92 -22.17
CA CYS A 334 -0.35 -1.49 -22.03
C CYS A 334 -1.83 -1.16 -22.08
N SER A 335 -2.23 -0.15 -21.31
CA SER A 335 -3.58 0.43 -21.40
C SER A 335 -3.64 1.59 -22.41
N HIS A 336 -2.50 2.25 -22.63
CA HIS A 336 -2.33 3.40 -23.50
C HIS A 336 -1.00 3.27 -24.25
N ILE A 337 -1.02 3.53 -25.56
CA ILE A 337 0.18 3.76 -26.38
C ILE A 337 0.33 5.26 -26.59
N VAL A 338 1.50 5.80 -26.28
CA VAL A 338 1.83 7.20 -26.54
C VAL A 338 2.84 7.25 -27.67
N ILE A 339 2.56 7.99 -28.74
CA ILE A 339 3.51 8.21 -29.83
C ILE A 339 4.08 9.63 -29.72
N SER A 340 5.39 9.71 -29.52
CA SER A 340 6.15 10.94 -29.26
C SER A 340 7.11 11.27 -30.41
N SER A 341 7.16 12.50 -30.94
CA SER A 341 6.26 13.63 -30.65
C SER A 341 6.01 14.51 -31.86
N ALA A 342 4.86 15.19 -31.86
CA ALA A 342 4.58 16.28 -32.77
C ALA A 342 5.18 17.57 -32.23
N ASN A 343 5.86 18.33 -33.08
CA ASN A 343 6.35 19.67 -32.75
C ASN A 343 5.39 20.72 -33.30
N ILE A 344 5.21 21.80 -32.55
CA ILE A 344 4.42 22.96 -32.95
C ILE A 344 5.35 23.92 -33.69
N GLN A 345 4.98 24.23 -34.93
CA GLN A 345 5.68 25.20 -35.76
C GLN A 345 4.67 26.09 -36.48
N MET A 346 4.76 27.40 -36.28
CA MET A 346 3.84 28.40 -36.85
C MET A 346 2.36 28.07 -36.56
N GLY A 347 2.06 27.68 -35.33
CA GLY A 347 0.75 27.30 -34.83
C GLY A 347 0.29 25.89 -35.21
N SER A 348 1.02 25.17 -36.08
CA SER A 348 0.66 23.83 -36.54
C SER A 348 1.47 22.78 -35.79
N ALA A 349 0.79 21.88 -35.08
CA ALA A 349 1.41 20.68 -34.51
C ALA A 349 1.58 19.63 -35.62
N ARG A 350 2.79 19.10 -35.80
CA ARG A 350 3.10 18.11 -36.85
C ARG A 350 4.07 17.04 -36.37
N PHE A 351 3.77 15.80 -36.71
CA PHE A 351 4.66 14.66 -36.52
C PHE A 351 5.70 14.58 -37.65
N ASP A 352 6.91 14.16 -37.29
CA ASP A 352 7.94 13.83 -38.27
C ASP A 352 7.61 12.52 -39.02
N HIS A 353 8.38 12.22 -40.06
CA HIS A 353 8.15 11.04 -40.90
C HIS A 353 8.16 9.71 -40.13
N LYS A 354 9.05 9.54 -39.15
CA LYS A 354 9.13 8.29 -38.36
C LYS A 354 7.95 8.15 -37.41
N SER A 355 7.51 9.25 -36.79
CA SER A 355 6.33 9.27 -35.93
C SER A 355 5.04 9.00 -36.73
N ASN A 356 4.92 9.59 -37.92
CA ASN A 356 3.81 9.29 -38.85
C ASN A 356 3.77 7.82 -39.24
N LYS A 357 4.94 7.22 -39.48
CA LYS A 357 5.01 5.78 -39.75
C LYS A 357 4.51 4.97 -38.56
N ALA A 358 4.95 5.26 -37.34
CA ALA A 358 4.49 4.55 -36.15
C ALA A 358 2.96 4.70 -35.91
N LEU A 359 2.39 5.87 -36.22
CA LEU A 359 0.94 6.10 -36.16
C LEU A 359 0.18 5.24 -37.18
N ASN A 360 0.70 5.13 -38.41
CA ASN A 360 0.13 4.25 -39.43
C ASN A 360 0.25 2.77 -39.04
N ASP A 361 1.42 2.35 -38.52
CA ASP A 361 1.65 0.98 -38.06
C ASP A 361 0.69 0.62 -36.90
N TYR A 362 0.43 1.55 -35.96
CA TYR A 362 -0.59 1.36 -34.91
C TYR A 362 -2.01 1.23 -35.49
N ARG A 363 -2.35 2.03 -36.51
CA ARG A 363 -3.65 1.96 -37.19
C ARG A 363 -3.86 0.60 -37.86
N GLU A 364 -2.81 0.06 -38.49
CA GLU A 364 -2.83 -1.23 -39.19
C GLU A 364 -2.70 -2.45 -38.26
N TRP A 365 -2.26 -2.25 -37.02
CA TRP A 365 -2.12 -3.33 -36.03
C TRP A 365 -3.45 -4.06 -35.81
N ASN A 366 -3.49 -5.38 -36.00
CA ASN A 366 -4.72 -6.17 -35.89
C ASN A 366 -4.72 -6.97 -34.58
N VAL A 367 -5.42 -6.47 -33.55
CA VAL A 367 -5.59 -7.11 -32.24
C VAL A 367 -7.01 -6.89 -31.73
N ASP A 368 -7.50 -7.81 -30.90
CA ASP A 368 -8.88 -7.81 -30.39
C ASP A 368 -9.24 -6.52 -29.63
N GLU A 369 -8.33 -6.06 -28.76
CA GLU A 369 -8.49 -4.82 -28.02
C GLU A 369 -7.20 -3.98 -28.13
N LYS A 370 -7.28 -2.87 -28.88
CA LYS A 370 -6.17 -1.91 -28.97
C LYS A 370 -6.09 -1.06 -27.71
N PRO A 371 -4.90 -0.86 -27.12
CA PRO A 371 -4.71 0.15 -26.10
C PRO A 371 -4.99 1.53 -26.67
N LYS A 372 -5.46 2.46 -25.83
CA LYS A 372 -5.83 3.82 -26.25
C LYS A 372 -4.64 4.57 -26.87
N LEU A 373 -4.86 5.26 -27.98
CA LEU A 373 -3.83 6.05 -28.67
C LEU A 373 -3.75 7.46 -28.10
N ILE A 374 -2.56 7.86 -27.66
CA ILE A 374 -2.26 9.21 -27.17
C ILE A 374 -1.20 9.87 -28.05
N LEU A 375 -1.47 11.10 -28.49
CA LEU A 375 -0.54 11.90 -29.28
C LEU A 375 0.28 12.82 -28.37
N ALA A 376 1.60 12.62 -28.27
CA ALA A 376 2.45 13.50 -27.47
C ALA A 376 2.92 14.72 -28.27
N ILE A 377 2.75 15.91 -27.67
CA ILE A 377 2.99 17.22 -28.29
C ILE A 377 4.12 17.96 -27.55
N GLY A 378 5.15 18.34 -28.30
CA GLY A 378 6.20 19.26 -27.91
C GLY A 378 7.27 18.72 -26.96
N ALA A 379 7.35 17.40 -26.78
CA ALA A 379 8.33 16.73 -25.92
C ALA A 379 9.80 17.01 -26.30
N GLU A 380 10.05 17.44 -27.54
CA GLU A 380 11.36 17.81 -28.07
C GLU A 380 11.52 19.33 -28.33
N GLN A 381 10.54 20.15 -27.95
CA GLN A 381 10.60 21.59 -28.17
C GLN A 381 11.32 22.32 -27.04
N THR A 382 12.18 23.26 -27.40
CA THR A 382 12.79 24.19 -26.45
C THR A 382 11.75 25.10 -25.81
N SER A 383 12.05 25.60 -24.61
CA SER A 383 11.23 26.57 -23.91
C SER A 383 10.99 27.85 -24.71
N ALA A 384 11.97 28.27 -25.53
CA ALA A 384 11.81 29.41 -26.44
C ALA A 384 10.74 29.15 -27.52
N SER A 385 10.70 27.93 -28.06
CA SER A 385 9.72 27.54 -29.07
C SER A 385 8.31 27.49 -28.47
N TRP A 386 8.15 26.87 -27.29
CA TRP A 386 6.88 26.91 -26.56
C TRP A 386 6.40 28.34 -26.34
N LYS A 387 7.28 29.21 -25.81
CA LYS A 387 6.96 30.62 -25.56
C LYS A 387 6.46 31.34 -26.81
N LEU A 388 7.09 31.11 -27.96
CA LEU A 388 6.69 31.72 -29.22
C LEU A 388 5.30 31.25 -29.68
N GLU A 389 5.05 29.94 -29.64
CA GLU A 389 3.86 29.32 -30.22
C GLU A 389 2.59 29.56 -29.37
N ILE A 390 2.72 29.70 -28.04
CA ILE A 390 1.57 29.88 -27.12
C ILE A 390 1.56 31.24 -26.40
N ALA A 391 2.30 32.23 -26.92
CA ALA A 391 2.46 33.57 -26.35
C ALA A 391 1.15 34.26 -25.98
N ASN A 392 0.12 34.18 -26.82
CA ASN A 392 -1.12 34.95 -26.67
C ASN A 392 -2.37 34.11 -26.96
N ASN A 393 -3.55 34.72 -26.79
CA ASN A 393 -4.82 34.02 -26.89
C ASN A 393 -5.09 33.45 -28.30
N ILE A 394 -4.71 34.20 -29.33
CA ILE A 394 -4.89 33.81 -30.73
C ILE A 394 -3.99 32.63 -31.04
N SER A 395 -2.71 32.71 -30.69
CA SER A 395 -1.75 31.63 -30.96
C SER A 395 -2.13 30.33 -30.22
N ARG A 396 -2.55 30.42 -28.96
CA ARG A 396 -3.08 29.27 -28.20
C ARG A 396 -4.31 28.64 -28.85
N SER A 397 -5.24 29.45 -29.37
CA SER A 397 -6.42 28.95 -30.07
C SER A 397 -6.07 28.25 -31.38
N ILE A 398 -5.09 28.77 -32.13
CA ILE A 398 -4.58 28.12 -33.35
C ILE A 398 -3.95 26.77 -33.01
N VAL A 399 -3.08 26.73 -32.01
CA VAL A 399 -2.42 25.50 -31.56
C VAL A 399 -3.45 24.47 -31.07
N ALA A 400 -4.42 24.88 -30.24
CA ALA A 400 -5.45 23.99 -29.73
C ALA A 400 -6.32 23.39 -30.86
N ASN A 401 -6.68 24.20 -31.87
CA ASN A 401 -7.38 23.71 -33.05
C ASN A 401 -6.51 22.77 -33.90
N SER A 402 -5.23 23.07 -34.08
CA SER A 402 -4.32 22.16 -34.78
C SER A 402 -4.21 20.80 -34.08
N ILE A 403 -4.16 20.79 -32.74
CA ILE A 403 -4.13 19.56 -31.95
C ILE A 403 -5.45 18.79 -32.09
N LYS A 404 -6.59 19.49 -32.09
CA LYS A 404 -7.91 18.89 -32.33
C LYS A 404 -7.99 18.20 -33.69
N GLU A 405 -7.46 18.83 -34.75
CA GLU A 405 -7.44 18.22 -36.08
C GLU A 405 -6.54 16.98 -36.11
N LEU A 406 -5.37 16.97 -35.44
CA LEU A 406 -4.53 15.77 -35.32
C LEU A 406 -5.27 14.63 -34.59
N VAL A 407 -5.94 14.93 -33.47
CA VAL A 407 -6.73 13.93 -32.72
C VAL A 407 -7.78 13.30 -33.63
N LYS A 408 -8.43 14.11 -34.46
CA LYS A 408 -9.44 13.63 -35.42
C LYS A 408 -8.82 12.83 -36.57
N GLU A 409 -7.71 13.30 -37.14
CA GLU A 409 -7.00 12.67 -38.26
C GLU A 409 -6.56 11.24 -37.92
N TYR A 410 -5.96 11.06 -36.74
CA TYR A 410 -5.47 9.76 -36.28
C TYR A 410 -6.50 8.97 -35.46
N ASN A 411 -7.72 9.50 -35.29
CA ASN A 411 -8.74 8.93 -34.41
C ASN A 411 -8.18 8.57 -33.01
N ALA A 412 -7.42 9.51 -32.43
CA ALA A 412 -6.73 9.31 -31.17
C ALA A 412 -7.68 9.50 -29.97
N ASP A 413 -7.43 8.76 -28.89
CA ASP A 413 -8.20 8.83 -27.64
C ASP A 413 -7.80 10.05 -26.78
N GLY A 414 -6.63 10.62 -27.01
CA GLY A 414 -6.13 11.72 -26.21
C GLY A 414 -4.84 12.36 -26.69
N VAL A 415 -4.41 13.36 -25.93
CA VAL A 415 -3.19 14.12 -26.16
C VAL A 415 -2.38 14.22 -24.88
N GLN A 416 -1.06 14.16 -25.03
CA GLN A 416 -0.11 14.43 -23.98
C GLN A 416 0.61 15.73 -24.27
N ILE A 417 0.56 16.69 -23.35
CA ILE A 417 1.32 17.93 -23.43
C ILE A 417 2.63 17.76 -22.67
N SER A 418 3.76 17.99 -23.35
CA SER A 418 5.10 17.70 -22.83
C SER A 418 6.03 18.88 -22.97
N TRP A 419 5.90 19.90 -22.11
CA TRP A 419 6.95 20.90 -21.93
C TRP A 419 8.03 20.35 -20.99
N THR A 420 8.77 19.35 -21.48
CA THR A 420 9.72 18.56 -20.66
C THR A 420 11.12 18.44 -21.25
N HIS A 421 11.37 18.92 -22.49
CA HIS A 421 12.73 18.98 -23.04
C HIS A 421 13.64 19.86 -22.16
N GLU A 422 13.10 21.01 -21.76
CA GLU A 422 13.68 21.96 -20.81
C GLU A 422 12.64 22.26 -19.73
N TRP A 423 13.10 22.71 -18.57
CA TRP A 423 12.21 23.15 -17.50
C TRP A 423 11.70 24.57 -17.73
N MET A 424 10.58 24.91 -17.09
CA MET A 424 9.94 26.22 -17.16
C MET A 424 10.67 27.19 -16.21
N GLU A 425 11.43 28.11 -16.78
CA GLU A 425 12.32 28.98 -16.01
C GLU A 425 11.57 30.04 -15.20
N SER A 426 10.44 30.55 -15.72
CA SER A 426 9.70 31.67 -15.13
C SER A 426 8.25 31.31 -14.78
N SER A 427 7.65 32.05 -13.83
CA SER A 427 6.22 31.88 -13.50
C SER A 427 5.31 32.13 -14.70
N ARG A 428 5.71 33.03 -15.61
CA ARG A 428 5.00 33.33 -16.86
C ARG A 428 4.91 32.10 -17.78
N ASP A 429 5.95 31.27 -17.83
CA ASP A 429 5.92 30.02 -18.61
C ASP A 429 4.81 29.09 -18.08
N GLY A 430 4.69 28.99 -16.75
CA GLY A 430 3.62 28.24 -16.08
C GLY A 430 2.22 28.78 -16.37
N GLU A 431 2.04 30.10 -16.37
CA GLU A 431 0.77 30.75 -16.75
C GLU A 431 0.39 30.48 -18.21
N MET A 432 1.38 30.48 -19.11
CA MET A 432 1.17 30.19 -20.53
C MET A 432 0.71 28.75 -20.75
N LEU A 433 1.36 27.78 -20.08
CA LEU A 433 0.94 26.39 -20.09
C LEU A 433 -0.48 26.22 -19.53
N THR A 434 -0.78 26.89 -18.41
CA THR A 434 -2.09 26.88 -17.76
C THR A 434 -3.19 27.39 -18.72
N ALA A 435 -2.91 28.48 -19.44
CA ALA A 435 -3.82 29.02 -20.43
C ALA A 435 -4.04 28.07 -21.62
N LEU A 436 -2.98 27.39 -22.08
CA LEU A 436 -3.09 26.38 -23.14
C LEU A 436 -3.95 25.19 -22.72
N ILE A 437 -3.73 24.64 -21.52
CA ILE A 437 -4.52 23.52 -20.97
C ILE A 437 -6.01 23.88 -20.93
N THR A 438 -6.33 25.10 -20.48
CA THR A 438 -7.71 25.58 -20.43
C THR A 438 -8.33 25.67 -21.83
N HIS A 439 -7.58 26.17 -22.81
CA HIS A 439 -8.03 26.19 -24.22
C HIS A 439 -8.26 24.79 -24.76
N LEU A 440 -7.32 23.87 -24.54
CA LEU A 440 -7.44 22.48 -24.97
C LEU A 440 -8.68 21.81 -24.39
N ARG A 441 -8.94 21.96 -23.09
CA ARG A 441 -10.11 21.37 -22.45
C ARG A 441 -11.43 21.92 -23.00
N SER A 442 -11.46 23.19 -23.41
CA SER A 442 -12.64 23.79 -24.07
C SER A 442 -12.79 23.40 -25.55
N THR A 443 -11.69 23.05 -26.22
CA THR A 443 -11.63 22.81 -27.67
C THR A 443 -11.85 21.34 -28.02
N LEU A 444 -11.29 20.44 -27.20
CA LEU A 444 -11.36 18.99 -27.40
C LEU A 444 -12.70 18.41 -26.90
N HIS A 445 -13.07 17.24 -27.41
CA HIS A 445 -14.27 16.56 -26.95
C HIS A 445 -14.12 16.12 -25.48
N LYS A 446 -15.22 16.06 -24.72
CA LYS A 446 -15.18 15.69 -23.29
C LYS A 446 -14.59 14.30 -23.03
N SER A 447 -14.70 13.38 -23.99
CA SER A 447 -14.13 12.03 -23.90
C SER A 447 -12.64 11.97 -24.26
N THR A 448 -12.08 13.03 -24.84
CA THR A 448 -10.66 13.09 -25.20
C THR A 448 -9.83 13.27 -23.93
N LEU A 449 -8.89 12.36 -23.70
CA LEU A 449 -7.97 12.44 -22.58
C LEU A 449 -6.97 13.57 -22.79
N ILE A 450 -6.72 14.36 -21.75
CA ILE A 450 -5.63 15.33 -21.70
C ILE A 450 -4.69 14.92 -20.59
N ILE A 451 -3.46 14.60 -20.98
CA ILE A 451 -2.40 14.13 -20.12
C ILE A 451 -1.31 15.21 -20.06
N LEU A 452 -0.77 15.44 -18.86
CA LEU A 452 0.36 16.36 -18.68
C LEU A 452 1.60 15.56 -18.29
N ALA A 453 2.62 15.56 -19.15
CA ALA A 453 3.95 15.08 -18.78
C ALA A 453 4.72 16.22 -18.09
N THR A 454 5.47 15.90 -17.03
CA THR A 454 5.99 16.92 -16.12
C THR A 454 7.49 16.82 -15.90
N HIS A 455 8.14 17.98 -15.85
CA HIS A 455 9.55 18.11 -15.54
C HIS A 455 9.74 18.33 -14.03
N PRO A 456 10.61 17.58 -13.34
CA PRO A 456 10.76 17.67 -11.88
C PRO A 456 11.21 19.06 -11.41
N GLN A 457 12.18 19.69 -12.09
CA GLN A 457 12.59 21.06 -11.77
C GLN A 457 11.44 22.08 -11.91
N SER A 458 10.55 21.93 -12.89
CA SER A 458 9.36 22.80 -13.04
C SER A 458 8.38 22.64 -11.87
N LEU A 459 8.24 21.42 -11.33
CA LEU A 459 7.44 21.18 -10.14
C LEU A 459 8.06 21.87 -8.91
N LEU A 460 9.35 21.64 -8.67
CA LEU A 460 10.05 22.23 -7.53
C LEU A 460 10.10 23.76 -7.61
N ALA A 461 10.17 24.33 -8.82
CA ALA A 461 10.08 25.77 -9.08
C ALA A 461 8.63 26.30 -9.14
N GLU A 462 7.64 25.49 -8.76
CA GLU A 462 6.24 25.86 -8.61
C GLU A 462 5.58 26.39 -9.89
N ARG A 463 5.93 25.81 -11.04
CA ARG A 463 5.49 26.27 -12.36
C ARG A 463 4.15 25.68 -12.81
N TYR A 464 3.61 24.72 -12.06
CA TYR A 464 2.36 24.03 -12.39
C TYR A 464 1.19 24.56 -11.54
N ASN A 465 0.12 24.99 -12.20
CA ASN A 465 -1.12 25.38 -11.50
C ASN A 465 -1.96 24.13 -11.17
N ILE A 466 -1.95 23.75 -9.90
CA ILE A 466 -2.59 22.51 -9.42
C ILE A 466 -4.10 22.53 -9.57
N SER A 467 -4.74 23.69 -9.37
CA SER A 467 -6.20 23.83 -9.51
C SER A 467 -6.64 23.55 -10.95
N VAL A 468 -5.90 24.10 -11.92
CA VAL A 468 -6.15 23.85 -13.35
C VAL A 468 -5.85 22.40 -13.72
N ILE A 469 -4.77 21.81 -13.19
CA ILE A 469 -4.46 20.38 -13.39
C ILE A 469 -5.61 19.50 -12.86
N ASN A 470 -6.04 19.71 -11.62
CA ASN A 470 -7.10 18.90 -11.02
C ASN A 470 -8.43 18.98 -11.80
N SER A 471 -8.74 20.13 -12.39
CA SER A 471 -10.01 20.36 -13.10
C SER A 471 -9.96 19.97 -14.58
N ASN A 472 -8.78 20.04 -15.22
CA ASN A 472 -8.67 19.96 -16.68
C ASN A 472 -7.74 18.83 -17.19
N ILE A 473 -6.98 18.16 -16.33
CA ILE A 473 -6.07 17.08 -16.71
C ILE A 473 -6.59 15.75 -16.14
N ASP A 474 -6.56 14.71 -16.98
CA ASP A 474 -6.97 13.36 -16.62
C ASP A 474 -5.85 12.64 -15.86
N TYR A 475 -4.62 12.69 -16.39
CA TYR A 475 -3.43 12.09 -15.77
C TYR A 475 -2.23 13.03 -15.80
N VAL A 476 -1.45 12.99 -14.72
CA VAL A 476 -0.15 13.66 -14.61
C VAL A 476 0.93 12.59 -14.64
N ILE A 477 1.78 12.61 -15.66
CA ILE A 477 2.93 11.71 -15.78
C ILE A 477 4.16 12.42 -15.22
N ILE A 478 4.81 11.81 -14.23
CA ILE A 478 6.13 12.24 -13.77
C ILE A 478 7.16 11.69 -14.75
N ASP A 479 7.93 12.55 -15.42
CA ASP A 479 9.08 12.10 -16.22
C ASP A 479 10.23 11.71 -15.27
N GLY A 480 10.06 10.60 -14.56
CA GLY A 480 10.94 10.14 -13.49
C GLY A 480 12.32 9.66 -13.94
N HIS A 481 12.69 9.95 -15.18
CA HIS A 481 13.98 9.64 -15.80
C HIS A 481 14.78 10.92 -16.13
N ARG A 482 14.37 12.07 -15.56
CA ARG A 482 14.98 13.40 -15.77
C ARG A 482 15.57 14.00 -14.49
N PHE A 483 15.88 13.19 -13.48
CA PHE A 483 16.46 13.66 -12.22
C PHE A 483 17.95 13.99 -12.33
N HIS A 484 18.62 13.38 -13.30
CA HIS A 484 20.02 13.62 -13.65
C HIS A 484 20.17 13.40 -15.16
N THR A 485 21.12 14.08 -15.79
CA THR A 485 21.34 14.01 -17.24
C THR A 485 22.81 13.75 -17.55
N ALA A 486 23.07 13.29 -18.78
CA ALA A 486 24.44 13.02 -19.22
C ALA A 486 25.35 14.28 -19.24
N VAL A 487 24.77 15.48 -19.31
CA VAL A 487 25.52 16.76 -19.35
C VAL A 487 25.84 17.34 -17.97
N ASN A 488 25.38 16.71 -16.88
CA ASN A 488 25.74 17.12 -15.53
C ASN A 488 27.27 16.95 -15.31
N PRO A 489 27.91 17.85 -14.53
CA PRO A 489 29.37 17.88 -14.35
C PRO A 489 29.91 16.75 -13.44
N PHE A 490 29.02 15.88 -12.96
CA PHE A 490 29.33 14.72 -12.15
C PHE A 490 28.45 13.53 -12.55
N THR A 491 28.93 12.32 -12.28
CA THR A 491 28.18 11.08 -12.51
C THR A 491 27.02 10.96 -11.54
N GLY A 492 25.87 10.47 -12.01
CA GLY A 492 24.66 10.33 -11.21
C GLY A 492 23.61 9.49 -11.91
N HIS A 493 22.51 9.20 -11.21
CA HIS A 493 21.45 8.36 -11.74
C HIS A 493 20.26 9.21 -12.21
N HIS A 494 19.75 8.93 -13.42
CA HIS A 494 18.68 9.71 -14.04
C HIS A 494 17.27 9.36 -13.51
N SER A 495 17.11 8.18 -12.91
CA SER A 495 15.83 7.67 -12.37
C SER A 495 15.89 7.04 -10.96
N PRO A 496 16.57 7.63 -9.95
CA PRO A 496 16.58 7.10 -8.57
C PRO A 496 15.16 6.98 -7.98
N MET A 497 14.92 5.89 -7.25
CA MET A 497 13.64 5.60 -6.60
C MET A 497 13.48 6.34 -5.26
N PHE A 498 14.45 6.19 -4.35
CA PHE A 498 14.36 6.64 -2.95
C PHE A 498 15.41 7.68 -2.58
N ALA A 499 15.07 8.54 -1.61
CA ALA A 499 15.95 9.58 -1.06
C ALA A 499 16.63 9.11 0.24
N ALA A 500 17.50 8.11 0.14
CA ALA A 500 18.14 7.50 1.33
C ALA A 500 19.67 7.67 1.38
N SER A 501 20.28 8.44 0.48
CA SER A 501 21.72 8.47 0.32
C SER A 501 22.32 9.87 0.19
N GLU A 502 23.49 10.09 0.81
CA GLU A 502 24.38 11.25 0.57
C GLU A 502 24.93 11.31 -0.87
N LEU A 503 24.62 10.28 -1.67
CA LEU A 503 25.01 10.17 -3.07
C LEU A 503 24.25 11.13 -4.00
N LEU A 504 23.08 11.62 -3.63
CA LEU A 504 22.29 12.55 -4.45
C LEU A 504 22.71 14.01 -4.20
N ASP A 505 22.80 14.82 -5.26
CA ASP A 505 23.10 16.26 -5.11
C ASP A 505 21.90 17.06 -4.58
N ASP A 506 20.70 16.69 -5.02
CA ASP A 506 19.45 17.16 -4.42
C ASP A 506 18.63 15.92 -3.99
N PRO A 507 18.45 15.66 -2.68
CA PRO A 507 17.70 14.51 -2.20
C PRO A 507 16.22 14.52 -2.61
N ARG A 508 15.69 15.66 -3.09
CA ARG A 508 14.33 15.77 -3.62
C ARG A 508 14.20 15.19 -5.04
N MET A 509 15.30 15.01 -5.77
CA MET A 509 15.30 14.51 -7.15
C MET A 509 15.22 12.98 -7.21
N THR A 510 14.14 12.44 -6.67
CA THR A 510 13.82 10.99 -6.67
C THR A 510 12.35 10.78 -7.02
N LEU A 511 12.00 9.58 -7.49
CA LEU A 511 10.61 9.25 -7.80
C LEU A 511 9.71 9.41 -6.57
N GLU A 512 10.13 8.90 -5.42
CA GLU A 512 9.39 9.03 -4.16
C GLU A 512 9.12 10.49 -3.82
N LYS A 513 10.16 11.34 -3.77
CA LYS A 513 10.00 12.74 -3.33
C LYS A 513 9.25 13.61 -4.31
N ILE A 514 9.41 13.40 -5.61
CA ILE A 514 8.65 14.15 -6.62
C ILE A 514 7.19 13.71 -6.66
N ALA A 515 6.90 12.43 -6.43
CA ALA A 515 5.52 11.96 -6.30
C ALA A 515 4.86 12.51 -5.03
N ASP A 516 5.56 12.46 -3.89
CA ASP A 516 5.12 13.06 -2.63
C ASP A 516 4.81 14.54 -2.83
N GLU A 517 5.67 15.29 -3.51
CA GLU A 517 5.49 16.72 -3.79
C GLU A 517 4.20 17.00 -4.58
N TRP A 518 3.84 16.16 -5.55
CA TRP A 518 2.57 16.28 -6.28
C TRP A 518 1.36 16.09 -5.38
N ILE A 519 1.41 15.10 -4.49
CA ILE A 519 0.34 14.86 -3.51
C ILE A 519 0.28 16.00 -2.48
N ILE A 520 1.43 16.42 -1.98
CA ILE A 520 1.63 17.56 -1.08
C ILE A 520 1.16 18.87 -1.71
N ARG A 521 1.00 18.93 -3.04
CA ARG A 521 0.39 20.07 -3.72
C ARG A 521 -1.09 19.89 -4.06
N GLY A 522 -1.61 18.67 -3.99
CA GLY A 522 -3.05 18.38 -4.05
C GLY A 522 -3.52 17.62 -5.27
N VAL A 523 -2.61 17.02 -6.03
CA VAL A 523 -2.98 16.07 -7.08
C VAL A 523 -3.44 14.76 -6.42
N ALA A 524 -4.53 14.19 -6.92
CA ALA A 524 -5.03 12.92 -6.41
C ALA A 524 -4.09 11.76 -6.78
N TYR A 525 -3.89 10.81 -5.86
CA TYR A 525 -3.11 9.59 -6.09
C TYR A 525 -3.48 8.89 -7.40
N SER A 526 -4.78 8.74 -7.66
CA SER A 526 -5.30 8.07 -8.86
C SER A 526 -5.02 8.80 -10.18
N LYS A 527 -4.64 10.08 -10.15
CA LYS A 527 -4.25 10.85 -11.34
C LYS A 527 -2.75 10.79 -11.62
N LEU A 528 -1.94 10.44 -10.63
CA LEU A 528 -0.49 10.48 -10.74
C LEU A 528 0.05 9.18 -11.32
N ILE A 529 0.86 9.30 -12.37
CA ILE A 529 1.45 8.19 -13.11
C ILE A 529 2.96 8.26 -12.94
N ILE A 530 3.56 7.18 -12.44
CA ILE A 530 4.99 7.08 -12.18
C ILE A 530 5.72 6.70 -13.47
N GLY A 531 6.48 7.63 -14.05
CA GLY A 531 7.23 7.39 -15.28
C GLY A 531 8.64 6.87 -15.05
N ILE A 532 9.01 5.84 -15.81
CA ILE A 532 10.34 5.24 -15.85
C ILE A 532 10.83 5.18 -17.30
N SER A 533 12.12 4.91 -17.54
CA SER A 533 12.68 4.86 -18.89
C SER A 533 13.31 3.50 -19.19
N ALA A 534 13.16 3.02 -20.41
CA ALA A 534 13.92 1.90 -20.95
C ALA A 534 15.21 2.36 -21.66
N GLU A 535 15.60 3.63 -21.49
CA GLU A 535 16.87 4.19 -21.94
C GLU A 535 17.79 4.40 -20.74
N GLY A 536 19.10 4.23 -20.97
CA GLY A 536 20.13 4.66 -20.03
C GLY A 536 20.78 5.97 -20.45
N ILE A 537 21.53 6.58 -19.53
CA ILE A 537 22.44 7.70 -19.83
C ILE A 537 23.89 7.22 -19.68
N ARG A 538 24.77 7.76 -20.52
CA ARG A 538 26.22 7.50 -20.48
C ARG A 538 26.97 8.79 -20.12
N GLN A 539 27.97 8.66 -19.25
CA GLN A 539 28.86 9.74 -18.84
C GLN A 539 30.31 9.26 -18.81
N THR A 540 31.26 10.12 -19.18
CA THR A 540 32.70 9.80 -19.18
C THR A 540 33.40 10.52 -18.02
N PHE A 541 34.23 9.80 -17.25
CA PHE A 541 34.97 10.38 -16.13
C PHE A 541 36.04 11.39 -16.61
N ALA A 542 36.19 12.52 -15.90
CA ALA A 542 37.26 13.50 -16.15
C ALA A 542 38.66 12.96 -15.80
N LYS A 543 38.78 12.24 -14.68
CA LYS A 543 39.97 11.51 -14.26
C LYS A 543 39.56 10.28 -13.46
N ARG A 544 39.79 9.09 -13.99
CA ARG A 544 39.58 7.85 -13.23
C ARG A 544 40.75 7.64 -12.26
N ARG A 545 40.51 7.71 -10.96
CA ARG A 545 41.47 7.27 -9.93
C ARG A 545 40.99 5.98 -9.28
N ALA A 546 41.87 5.01 -9.14
CA ALA A 546 41.57 3.80 -8.39
C ALA A 546 41.20 4.16 -6.94
N GLY A 547 40.07 3.65 -6.45
CA GLY A 547 39.60 3.85 -5.07
C GLY A 547 38.60 4.99 -4.84
N LEU A 548 38.30 5.83 -5.83
CA LEU A 548 37.19 6.80 -5.73
C LEU A 548 35.85 6.15 -6.08
N ALA A 549 34.78 6.58 -5.40
CA ALA A 549 33.43 6.13 -5.71
C ALA A 549 33.04 6.55 -7.14
N PRO A 550 32.45 5.64 -7.95
CA PRO A 550 32.06 5.94 -9.33
C PRO A 550 30.85 6.88 -9.43
N PHE A 551 30.10 7.06 -8.34
CA PHE A 551 28.98 8.00 -8.24
C PHE A 551 29.48 9.37 -7.74
N ARG A 552 28.94 10.48 -8.26
CA ARG A 552 29.40 11.87 -8.06
C ARG A 552 30.83 12.17 -8.51
N ALA A 553 31.41 11.32 -9.36
CA ALA A 553 32.73 11.57 -9.91
C ALA A 553 32.65 12.63 -11.01
N ALA A 554 33.62 13.54 -11.07
CA ALA A 554 33.67 14.58 -12.09
C ALA A 554 33.66 13.99 -13.51
N THR A 555 32.88 14.58 -14.40
CA THR A 555 32.72 14.14 -15.80
C THR A 555 33.47 15.05 -16.76
N MET A 556 33.92 14.50 -17.89
CA MET A 556 34.28 15.32 -19.05
C MET A 556 32.98 15.87 -19.62
N LEU A 557 32.80 17.19 -19.66
CA LEU A 557 31.75 17.79 -20.47
C LEU A 557 32.06 17.48 -21.94
N THR A 558 31.41 16.46 -22.49
CA THR A 558 31.57 16.09 -23.90
C THR A 558 30.96 17.19 -24.76
N ASN A 559 31.78 18.14 -25.21
CA ASN A 559 31.42 19.15 -26.22
C ASN A 559 31.32 18.56 -27.65
N ARG A 560 31.31 17.23 -27.81
CA ARG A 560 31.18 16.60 -29.14
C ARG A 560 29.71 16.30 -29.41
N ALA A 561 29.13 17.07 -30.33
CA ALA A 561 27.76 16.93 -30.83
C ALA A 561 27.42 15.57 -31.50
N SER A 562 28.31 14.58 -31.44
CA SER A 562 28.23 13.31 -32.19
C SER A 562 28.05 12.06 -31.32
N ASP A 563 28.25 12.11 -30.00
CA ASP A 563 28.03 10.95 -29.13
C ASP A 563 26.60 10.93 -28.58
N PRO A 564 25.85 9.82 -28.71
CA PRO A 564 24.49 9.74 -28.20
C PRO A 564 24.50 9.77 -26.65
N LEU A 565 23.94 10.84 -26.08
CA LEU A 565 23.76 11.04 -24.63
C LEU A 565 22.85 9.98 -23.99
N PHE A 566 21.98 9.35 -24.79
CA PHE A 566 21.09 8.26 -24.41
C PHE A 566 21.54 6.96 -25.06
N ILE A 567 21.50 5.88 -24.30
CA ILE A 567 21.94 4.57 -24.76
C ILE A 567 20.82 3.54 -24.64
N SER A 568 20.76 2.61 -25.61
CA SER A 568 19.73 1.58 -25.64
C SER A 568 20.06 0.42 -24.71
N GLN A 569 19.03 -0.13 -24.03
CA GLN A 569 19.18 -1.37 -23.27
C GLN A 569 19.65 -2.52 -24.16
N THR A 570 19.03 -2.62 -25.35
CA THR A 570 19.20 -3.76 -26.26
C THR A 570 20.58 -3.87 -26.90
N GLU A 571 21.18 -2.76 -27.34
CA GLU A 571 22.39 -2.81 -28.17
C GLU A 571 23.64 -2.38 -27.41
N GLN A 572 23.51 -1.39 -26.54
CA GLN A 572 24.69 -0.76 -25.94
C GLN A 572 24.93 -1.31 -24.54
N ILE A 573 23.92 -1.28 -23.68
CA ILE A 573 24.03 -1.80 -22.31
C ILE A 573 24.28 -3.30 -22.33
N CYS A 574 23.57 -4.01 -23.21
CA CYS A 574 23.75 -5.43 -23.44
C CYS A 574 25.17 -5.85 -23.83
N GLU A 575 25.78 -5.15 -24.79
CA GLU A 575 27.15 -5.44 -25.24
C GLU A 575 28.18 -5.03 -24.18
N LEU A 576 27.93 -3.93 -23.45
CA LEU A 576 28.76 -3.55 -22.30
C LEU A 576 28.75 -4.66 -21.24
N LYS A 577 27.59 -5.25 -20.91
CA LYS A 577 27.52 -6.36 -19.95
C LYS A 577 28.28 -7.62 -20.40
N LYS A 578 28.45 -7.84 -21.70
CA LYS A 578 29.27 -8.94 -22.22
C LYS A 578 30.78 -8.69 -22.09
N THR A 579 31.18 -7.44 -21.86
CA THR A 579 32.59 -7.06 -21.79
C THR A 579 33.16 -7.41 -20.41
N PRO A 580 34.26 -8.21 -20.32
CA PRO A 580 34.79 -8.67 -19.03
C PRO A 580 35.25 -7.57 -18.06
N SER A 581 35.60 -6.38 -18.56
CA SER A 581 36.00 -5.22 -17.75
C SER A 581 34.82 -4.47 -17.13
N THR A 582 33.59 -4.72 -17.59
CA THR A 582 32.39 -4.03 -17.12
C THR A 582 31.98 -4.54 -15.74
N LYS A 583 31.80 -3.62 -14.79
CA LYS A 583 31.23 -3.90 -13.48
C LYS A 583 29.77 -3.48 -13.46
N ASP A 584 28.87 -4.46 -13.31
CA ASP A 584 27.43 -4.25 -13.10
C ASP A 584 27.14 -4.16 -11.60
N ASN A 585 26.55 -3.05 -11.16
CA ASN A 585 26.31 -2.76 -9.75
C ASN A 585 24.87 -2.31 -9.54
N PHE A 586 24.31 -2.60 -8.37
CA PHE A 586 23.00 -2.13 -7.95
C PHE A 586 23.13 -1.26 -6.68
N LEU A 587 22.52 -0.08 -6.69
CA LEU A 587 22.46 0.83 -5.54
C LEU A 587 21.15 0.60 -4.78
N ASP A 588 21.16 -0.28 -3.78
CA ASP A 588 19.95 -0.64 -3.03
C ASP A 588 19.25 0.56 -2.39
N ASP A 589 20.01 1.50 -1.81
CA ASP A 589 19.44 2.69 -1.15
C ASP A 589 18.75 3.64 -2.14
N LEU A 590 19.10 3.58 -3.43
CA LEU A 590 18.45 4.34 -4.50
C LEU A 590 17.50 3.48 -5.35
N GLY A 591 17.52 2.16 -5.19
CA GLY A 591 16.71 1.20 -5.95
C GLY A 591 17.03 1.15 -7.45
N VAL A 592 18.29 1.33 -7.87
CA VAL A 592 18.67 1.46 -9.29
C VAL A 592 20.05 0.89 -9.64
N PRO A 593 20.25 0.36 -10.87
CA PRO A 593 21.54 -0.15 -11.32
C PRO A 593 22.45 0.90 -11.98
N TYR A 594 23.73 0.58 -12.09
CA TYR A 594 24.68 1.28 -12.95
C TYR A 594 25.81 0.36 -13.42
N LEU A 595 26.38 0.65 -14.59
CA LEU A 595 27.58 0.00 -15.10
C LEU A 595 28.77 0.94 -15.01
N VAL A 596 29.95 0.36 -14.80
CA VAL A 596 31.23 1.03 -15.03
C VAL A 596 32.06 0.17 -15.96
N ASN A 597 32.41 0.71 -17.13
CA ASN A 597 33.34 0.09 -18.06
C ASN A 597 34.44 1.09 -18.38
N ASP A 598 35.67 0.78 -17.98
CA ASP A 598 36.79 1.70 -18.13
C ASP A 598 36.50 3.13 -17.64
N ASP A 599 36.55 4.13 -18.51
CA ASP A 599 36.26 5.52 -18.20
C ASP A 599 34.77 5.91 -18.35
N GLU A 600 33.89 4.95 -18.64
CA GLU A 600 32.45 5.15 -18.80
C GLU A 600 31.66 4.75 -17.56
N PHE A 601 30.69 5.61 -17.21
CA PHE A 601 29.63 5.39 -16.25
C PHE A 601 28.30 5.36 -16.98
N VAL A 602 27.49 4.32 -16.72
CA VAL A 602 26.18 4.15 -17.34
C VAL A 602 25.12 3.97 -16.26
N ALA A 603 24.14 4.86 -16.22
CA ALA A 603 22.97 4.75 -15.35
C ALA A 603 21.74 4.34 -16.17
N TYR A 604 21.01 3.32 -15.74
CA TYR A 604 19.92 2.71 -16.50
C TYR A 604 18.86 2.13 -15.56
N ASP A 605 17.69 1.75 -16.06
CA ASP A 605 16.73 0.93 -15.32
C ASP A 605 16.80 -0.52 -15.81
N ASP A 606 16.57 -1.50 -14.94
CA ASP A 606 16.55 -2.92 -15.29
C ASP A 606 15.28 -3.61 -14.78
N LYS A 607 15.22 -4.94 -14.88
CA LYS A 607 14.10 -5.75 -14.36
C LYS A 607 13.87 -5.49 -12.87
N GLN A 608 14.93 -5.34 -12.07
CA GLN A 608 14.85 -5.19 -10.62
C GLN A 608 14.36 -3.80 -10.23
N SER A 609 14.95 -2.73 -10.79
CA SER A 609 14.51 -1.35 -10.50
C SER A 609 13.08 -1.09 -10.98
N ALA A 610 12.71 -1.62 -12.15
CA ALA A 610 11.34 -1.56 -12.67
C ALA A 610 10.33 -2.25 -11.72
N ARG A 611 10.71 -3.41 -11.16
CA ARG A 611 9.90 -4.13 -10.18
C ARG A 611 9.73 -3.33 -8.89
N ILE A 612 10.81 -2.79 -8.34
CA ILE A 612 10.78 -1.95 -7.14
C ILE A 612 9.78 -0.80 -7.31
N LYS A 613 9.90 -0.08 -8.44
CA LYS A 613 9.04 1.05 -8.78
C LYS A 613 7.58 0.63 -8.94
N ALA A 614 7.31 -0.51 -9.58
CA ALA A 614 5.97 -1.05 -9.75
C ALA A 614 5.33 -1.53 -8.45
N THR A 615 6.06 -2.25 -7.60
CA THR A 615 5.59 -2.69 -6.29
C THR A 615 5.28 -1.49 -5.40
N TRP A 616 6.17 -0.50 -5.34
CA TRP A 616 5.95 0.72 -4.57
C TRP A 616 4.72 1.49 -5.07
N THR A 617 4.58 1.65 -6.40
CA THR A 617 3.41 2.28 -7.02
C THR A 617 2.11 1.60 -6.57
N SER A 618 2.11 0.27 -6.52
CA SER A 618 0.96 -0.55 -6.12
C SER A 618 0.62 -0.45 -4.64
N LEU A 619 1.64 -0.40 -3.77
CA LEU A 619 1.48 -0.29 -2.31
C LEU A 619 0.92 1.08 -1.91
N ILE A 620 1.37 2.14 -2.57
CA ILE A 620 0.90 3.51 -2.32
C ILE A 620 -0.44 3.81 -3.01
N ASN A 621 -0.85 3.01 -4.00
CA ASN A 621 -2.08 3.17 -4.79
C ASN A 621 -2.05 4.38 -5.76
N TYR A 622 -0.91 4.64 -6.40
CA TYR A 622 -0.86 5.62 -7.50
C TYR A 622 -1.66 5.16 -8.72
N GLY A 623 -2.05 6.11 -9.56
CA GLY A 623 -2.94 5.91 -10.70
C GLY A 623 -2.38 4.98 -11.77
N GLY A 624 -1.06 4.84 -11.84
CA GLY A 624 -0.40 3.84 -12.67
C GLY A 624 1.06 4.16 -12.99
N MET A 625 1.55 3.61 -14.11
CA MET A 625 2.94 3.77 -14.55
C MET A 625 3.06 4.16 -16.02
N ALA A 626 4.16 4.81 -16.37
CA ALA A 626 4.56 5.07 -17.75
C ALA A 626 5.97 4.52 -18.02
N VAL A 627 6.18 3.93 -19.20
CA VAL A 627 7.49 3.43 -19.65
C VAL A 627 7.88 4.17 -20.91
N TYR A 628 8.99 4.90 -20.83
CA TYR A 628 9.50 5.71 -21.93
C TYR A 628 10.50 4.95 -22.80
N GLY A 629 10.35 5.03 -24.12
CA GLY A 629 11.25 4.41 -25.09
C GLY A 629 11.10 2.89 -25.13
N ILE A 630 9.87 2.38 -25.16
CA ILE A 630 9.60 0.94 -25.12
C ILE A 630 10.26 0.16 -26.27
N GLU A 631 10.53 0.82 -27.39
CA GLU A 631 11.27 0.25 -28.51
C GLU A 631 12.76 -0.02 -28.21
N MET A 632 13.27 0.51 -27.10
CA MET A 632 14.62 0.28 -26.59
C MET A 632 14.68 -0.84 -25.55
N ASP A 633 13.52 -1.30 -25.03
CA ASP A 633 13.37 -2.34 -24.02
C ASP A 633 13.52 -3.76 -24.61
N ASN A 634 14.63 -4.04 -25.29
CA ASN A 634 14.95 -5.34 -25.87
C ASN A 634 13.76 -6.01 -26.61
N PRO A 635 13.11 -5.35 -27.59
CA PRO A 635 11.88 -5.86 -28.22
C PRO A 635 12.05 -7.18 -28.98
N ARG A 636 13.29 -7.63 -29.18
CA ARG A 636 13.62 -8.85 -29.94
C ARG A 636 14.20 -9.97 -29.07
N GLY A 637 14.42 -9.74 -27.77
CA GLY A 637 15.06 -10.73 -26.90
C GLY A 637 16.51 -11.05 -27.31
N GLU A 638 17.23 -10.08 -27.89
CA GLU A 638 18.60 -10.29 -28.40
C GLU A 638 19.63 -10.31 -27.26
N CYS A 639 19.29 -9.74 -26.09
CA CYS A 639 20.13 -9.84 -24.91
C CYS A 639 20.13 -11.26 -24.32
N PRO A 640 21.32 -11.84 -24.04
CA PRO A 640 21.40 -13.16 -23.42
C PRO A 640 20.59 -13.18 -22.12
N TYR A 641 19.76 -14.22 -21.94
CA TYR A 641 18.96 -14.47 -20.74
C TYR A 641 17.76 -13.51 -20.51
N ASP A 642 17.46 -12.60 -21.44
CA ASP A 642 16.28 -11.74 -21.36
C ASP A 642 15.21 -12.13 -22.39
N GLU A 643 13.97 -12.26 -21.91
CA GLU A 643 12.79 -12.26 -22.76
C GLU A 643 12.60 -10.88 -23.41
N PRO A 644 11.83 -10.77 -24.52
CA PRO A 644 11.46 -9.47 -25.07
C PRO A 644 10.77 -8.58 -24.04
N TYR A 645 11.05 -7.28 -24.03
CA TYR A 645 10.44 -6.29 -23.13
C TYR A 645 10.64 -6.57 -21.63
N PRO A 646 11.89 -6.79 -21.15
CA PRO A 646 12.16 -7.18 -19.78
C PRO A 646 11.70 -6.15 -18.74
N ILE A 647 11.84 -4.85 -19.00
CA ILE A 647 11.38 -3.79 -18.08
C ILE A 647 9.85 -3.79 -18.03
N LEU A 648 9.18 -3.77 -19.19
CA LEU A 648 7.72 -3.76 -19.26
C LEU A 648 7.11 -5.02 -18.65
N HIS A 649 7.65 -6.20 -18.93
CA HIS A 649 7.19 -7.44 -18.32
C HIS A 649 7.35 -7.42 -16.79
N SER A 650 8.47 -6.89 -16.28
CA SER A 650 8.66 -6.74 -14.84
C SER A 650 7.60 -5.82 -14.21
N ILE A 651 7.22 -4.74 -14.90
CA ILE A 651 6.10 -3.87 -14.47
C ILE A 651 4.77 -4.61 -14.56
N VAL A 652 4.48 -5.32 -15.64
CA VAL A 652 3.21 -6.07 -15.80
C VAL A 652 3.07 -7.10 -14.67
N ASP A 653 4.15 -7.80 -14.34
CA ASP A 653 4.21 -8.81 -13.28
C ASP A 653 4.05 -8.20 -11.87
N ALA A 654 4.53 -6.97 -11.63
CA ALA A 654 4.60 -6.38 -10.29
C ALA A 654 3.60 -5.24 -10.01
N HIS A 655 3.00 -4.65 -11.04
CA HIS A 655 2.03 -3.57 -10.86
C HIS A 655 0.63 -4.15 -10.60
N ILE A 656 0.08 -3.89 -9.41
CA ILE A 656 -1.24 -4.33 -8.96
C ILE A 656 -2.10 -3.11 -8.64
N CYS A 657 -3.26 -3.05 -9.27
CA CYS A 657 -4.23 -1.99 -9.06
C CYS A 657 -5.33 -2.46 -8.10
N LYS A 658 -5.98 -1.51 -7.43
CA LYS A 658 -7.13 -1.78 -6.60
C LYS A 658 -8.31 -2.22 -7.50
N GLN A 659 -8.40 -3.53 -7.75
CA GLN A 659 -9.51 -4.14 -8.47
C GLN A 659 -9.97 -5.36 -7.66
N CYS A 660 -11.25 -5.39 -7.34
CA CYS A 660 -11.89 -6.57 -6.78
C CYS A 660 -12.31 -7.50 -7.93
N PRO A 661 -12.23 -8.82 -7.76
CA PRO A 661 -12.66 -9.76 -8.78
C PRO A 661 -14.12 -9.51 -9.18
N ARG A 662 -14.42 -9.41 -10.48
CA ARG A 662 -15.81 -9.40 -10.97
C ARG A 662 -16.36 -10.81 -10.86
N LEU A 663 -17.14 -11.11 -9.83
CA LEU A 663 -17.88 -12.36 -9.74
C LEU A 663 -19.33 -12.17 -10.09
N ARG A 664 -19.88 -13.14 -10.83
CA ARG A 664 -21.28 -13.17 -11.24
C ARG A 664 -22.21 -13.78 -10.18
N GLN A 665 -21.68 -14.50 -9.18
CA GLN A 665 -22.45 -15.05 -8.06
C GLN A 665 -21.60 -15.08 -6.79
N ILE A 666 -21.96 -14.26 -5.79
CA ILE A 666 -21.40 -14.31 -4.44
C ILE A 666 -22.33 -15.21 -3.60
N SER A 667 -21.76 -16.15 -2.85
CA SER A 667 -22.52 -16.93 -1.87
C SER A 667 -21.70 -17.10 -0.59
N PRO A 668 -22.33 -17.41 0.56
CA PRO A 668 -21.62 -17.74 1.79
C PRO A 668 -20.63 -18.91 1.64
N CYS A 669 -20.90 -19.82 0.69
CA CYS A 669 -20.08 -20.99 0.37
C CYS A 669 -18.88 -20.66 -0.53
N ASN A 670 -18.98 -19.57 -1.31
CA ASN A 670 -17.98 -19.17 -2.29
C ASN A 670 -17.81 -17.64 -2.25
N PRO A 671 -17.09 -17.12 -1.25
CA PRO A 671 -16.81 -15.69 -1.16
C PRO A 671 -15.90 -15.25 -2.33
N PRO A 672 -15.84 -13.95 -2.65
CA PRO A 672 -15.09 -13.49 -3.80
C PRO A 672 -13.59 -13.76 -3.74
N ILE A 673 -13.07 -13.89 -2.54
CA ILE A 673 -11.74 -14.40 -2.24
C ILE A 673 -11.78 -15.06 -0.87
N LYS A 674 -11.14 -16.21 -0.70
CA LYS A 674 -11.03 -16.89 0.61
C LYS A 674 -9.94 -16.27 1.49
N VAL A 675 -10.21 -16.20 2.78
CA VAL A 675 -9.21 -15.92 3.84
C VAL A 675 -9.23 -17.13 4.77
N VAL A 676 -8.22 -17.99 4.65
CA VAL A 676 -8.12 -19.25 5.37
C VAL A 676 -7.12 -19.09 6.51
N CYS A 677 -7.48 -19.51 7.71
CA CYS A 677 -6.66 -19.31 8.89
C CYS A 677 -6.27 -20.66 9.48
N SER A 678 -4.98 -20.99 9.49
CA SER A 678 -4.51 -22.15 10.23
C SER A 678 -4.52 -21.88 11.73
N TYR A 679 -4.93 -22.88 12.51
CA TYR A 679 -4.88 -22.90 13.96
C TYR A 679 -4.11 -24.14 14.42
N ARG A 680 -2.91 -23.92 14.98
CA ARG A 680 -2.09 -24.98 15.56
C ARG A 680 -2.63 -25.34 16.95
N LEU A 681 -2.91 -26.62 17.17
CA LEU A 681 -3.29 -27.09 18.50
C LEU A 681 -2.10 -26.98 19.47
N PRO A 682 -2.33 -26.51 20.71
CA PRO A 682 -1.25 -26.33 21.68
C PRO A 682 -0.50 -27.63 22.01
N ASP A 683 0.80 -27.52 22.27
CA ASP A 683 1.64 -28.59 22.81
C ASP A 683 1.86 -28.45 24.32
N GLU A 684 2.54 -29.44 24.92
CA GLU A 684 2.87 -29.42 26.34
C GLU A 684 3.84 -28.30 26.75
N ASN A 685 4.64 -27.78 25.82
CA ASN A 685 5.67 -26.77 26.04
C ASN A 685 5.15 -25.33 25.84
N ASP A 686 3.95 -25.15 25.28
CA ASP A 686 3.32 -23.85 25.12
C ASP A 686 2.95 -23.26 26.49
N ASN A 687 3.66 -22.19 26.88
CA ASN A 687 3.41 -21.47 28.14
C ASN A 687 2.12 -20.64 28.11
N ASP A 688 1.82 -19.98 26.98
CA ASP A 688 0.60 -19.20 26.78
C ASP A 688 -0.01 -19.47 25.40
N PRO A 689 -0.77 -20.56 25.24
CA PRO A 689 -1.32 -20.94 23.94
C PRO A 689 -2.56 -20.13 23.55
N LEU A 690 -2.72 -19.88 22.25
CA LEU A 690 -3.96 -19.35 21.68
C LEU A 690 -5.14 -20.27 21.99
N ARG A 691 -6.07 -19.77 22.82
CA ARG A 691 -7.26 -20.52 23.25
C ARG A 691 -8.35 -20.48 22.18
N PRO A 692 -9.17 -21.56 22.03
CA PRO A 692 -10.24 -21.60 21.03
C PRO A 692 -11.23 -20.44 21.11
N LEU A 693 -11.54 -19.96 22.32
CA LEU A 693 -12.42 -18.81 22.57
C LEU A 693 -11.88 -17.49 22.02
N SER A 694 -10.57 -17.38 21.81
CA SER A 694 -9.90 -16.17 21.33
C SER A 694 -9.71 -16.16 19.81
N ILE A 695 -10.09 -17.23 19.10
CA ILE A 695 -9.95 -17.32 17.64
C ILE A 695 -10.89 -16.30 16.97
N PRO A 696 -10.40 -15.49 16.01
CA PRO A 696 -11.21 -14.47 15.34
C PRO A 696 -12.03 -15.06 14.18
N PHE A 697 -13.06 -15.86 14.51
CA PHE A 697 -13.90 -16.57 13.52
C PHE A 697 -14.56 -15.63 12.49
N ASP A 698 -14.83 -14.37 12.85
CA ASP A 698 -15.44 -13.37 11.97
C ASP A 698 -14.47 -12.77 10.91
N LYS A 699 -13.17 -13.08 11.05
CA LYS A 699 -12.10 -12.63 10.14
C LYS A 699 -11.67 -13.71 9.15
N CYS A 700 -12.11 -14.95 9.35
CA CYS A 700 -11.70 -16.12 8.58
C CYS A 700 -12.90 -16.74 7.85
N THR A 701 -12.71 -17.10 6.59
CA THR A 701 -13.69 -17.90 5.83
C THR A 701 -13.65 -19.37 6.24
N GLU A 702 -12.45 -19.88 6.48
CA GLU A 702 -12.19 -21.25 6.91
C GLU A 702 -11.13 -21.23 8.02
N ILE A 703 -11.29 -22.09 9.02
CA ILE A 703 -10.30 -22.37 10.06
C ILE A 703 -9.76 -23.78 9.79
N VAL A 704 -8.47 -23.89 9.51
CA VAL A 704 -7.77 -25.18 9.32
C VAL A 704 -7.13 -25.57 10.64
N VAL A 705 -7.60 -26.63 11.27
CA VAL A 705 -7.00 -27.16 12.50
C VAL A 705 -5.82 -28.04 12.11
N GLU A 706 -4.62 -27.65 12.52
CA GLU A 706 -3.40 -28.33 12.10
C GLU A 706 -3.08 -29.60 12.89
N GLU A 707 -2.38 -30.53 12.22
CA GLU A 707 -1.64 -31.64 12.83
C GLU A 707 -2.46 -32.80 13.41
N VAL A 708 -3.44 -33.31 12.66
CA VAL A 708 -3.94 -34.67 12.89
C VAL A 708 -3.00 -35.67 12.21
N ILE A 709 -2.44 -36.59 12.98
CA ILE A 709 -1.47 -37.57 12.49
C ILE A 709 -2.22 -38.80 12.00
N LEU A 710 -2.12 -39.09 10.71
CA LEU A 710 -2.46 -40.40 10.17
C LEU A 710 -1.23 -41.29 10.28
N ASP A 711 -1.34 -42.40 11.02
CA ASP A 711 -0.26 -43.38 11.14
C ASP A 711 -0.44 -44.59 10.22
N GLY A 712 0.51 -45.52 10.26
CA GLY A 712 0.50 -46.72 9.43
C GLY A 712 -0.60 -47.74 9.78
N ASN A 713 -1.37 -47.54 10.84
CA ASN A 713 -2.46 -48.43 11.26
C ASN A 713 -3.84 -47.88 10.91
N TYR A 714 -3.91 -46.85 10.07
CA TYR A 714 -5.14 -46.12 9.71
C TYR A 714 -5.72 -45.28 10.86
N ASP A 715 -5.00 -45.14 11.98
CA ASP A 715 -5.46 -44.34 13.11
C ASP A 715 -5.19 -42.86 12.87
N LEU A 716 -6.17 -42.02 13.25
CA LEU A 716 -6.08 -40.56 13.23
C LEU A 716 -5.91 -40.06 14.66
N ASN A 717 -4.68 -39.70 15.00
CA ASN A 717 -4.27 -39.37 16.34
C ASN A 717 -3.87 -37.90 16.45
N TYR A 718 -4.22 -37.25 17.56
CA TYR A 718 -3.62 -35.97 17.93
C TYR A 718 -2.26 -36.21 18.58
N ARG A 719 -1.36 -35.23 18.48
CA ARG A 719 -0.01 -35.30 19.05
C ARG A 719 0.00 -35.72 20.53
N ASP A 720 -0.93 -35.18 21.31
CA ASP A 720 -0.99 -35.42 22.75
C ASP A 720 -2.41 -35.23 23.33
N ARG A 721 -2.55 -35.49 24.63
CA ARG A 721 -3.82 -35.35 25.36
C ARG A 721 -4.28 -33.89 25.46
N ARG A 722 -3.35 -32.93 25.49
CA ARG A 722 -3.66 -31.49 25.58
C ARG A 722 -4.30 -31.02 24.27
N ALA A 723 -3.71 -31.34 23.12
CA ALA A 723 -4.27 -31.08 21.80
C ALA A 723 -5.69 -31.67 21.67
N THR A 724 -5.89 -32.90 22.15
CA THR A 724 -7.22 -33.55 22.16
C THR A 724 -8.25 -32.76 23.00
N ALA A 725 -7.86 -32.22 24.15
CA ALA A 725 -8.74 -31.44 25.01
C ALA A 725 -9.10 -30.07 24.38
N TYR A 726 -8.14 -29.42 23.74
CA TYR A 726 -8.36 -28.17 23.00
C TYR A 726 -9.29 -28.38 21.81
N MET A 727 -9.12 -29.47 21.07
CA MET A 727 -10.01 -29.82 19.97
C MET A 727 -11.45 -30.03 20.43
N LYS A 728 -11.67 -30.76 21.53
CA LYS A 728 -13.02 -30.95 22.10
C LYS A 728 -13.66 -29.61 22.51
N THR A 729 -12.85 -28.68 22.99
CA THR A 729 -13.31 -27.33 23.35
C THR A 729 -13.69 -26.52 22.11
N LEU A 730 -12.82 -26.54 21.08
CA LEU A 730 -13.07 -25.90 19.80
C LEU A 730 -14.36 -26.41 19.14
N MET A 731 -14.58 -27.73 19.13
CA MET A 731 -15.79 -28.34 18.58
C MET A 731 -17.07 -27.81 19.24
N ARG A 732 -17.09 -27.75 20.58
CA ARG A 732 -18.26 -27.19 21.32
C ARG A 732 -18.49 -25.72 20.99
N LEU A 733 -17.42 -24.96 20.80
CA LEU A 733 -17.50 -23.55 20.46
C LEU A 733 -18.03 -23.33 19.04
N VAL A 734 -17.49 -24.06 18.05
CA VAL A 734 -17.92 -23.99 16.65
C VAL A 734 -19.40 -24.32 16.49
N LEU A 735 -19.90 -25.33 17.23
CA LEU A 735 -21.32 -25.65 17.27
C LEU A 735 -22.18 -24.51 17.81
N ARG A 736 -21.73 -23.81 18.87
CA ARG A 736 -22.42 -22.64 19.44
C ARG A 736 -22.42 -21.44 18.50
N LEU A 737 -21.30 -21.20 17.83
CA LEU A 737 -21.13 -20.09 16.88
C LEU A 737 -21.78 -20.36 15.52
N ASN A 738 -22.23 -21.59 15.28
CA ASN A 738 -22.73 -22.05 13.98
C ASN A 738 -21.72 -21.81 12.84
N PHE A 739 -20.42 -21.85 13.14
CA PHE A 739 -19.37 -21.62 12.15
C PHE A 739 -19.22 -22.84 11.23
N LYS A 740 -19.16 -22.64 9.90
CA LYS A 740 -19.25 -23.71 8.90
C LYS A 740 -17.95 -23.98 8.12
N GLY A 741 -16.88 -23.28 8.42
CA GLY A 741 -15.60 -23.40 7.72
C GLY A 741 -14.52 -24.18 8.47
N LEU A 742 -14.85 -25.22 9.25
CA LEU A 742 -13.85 -25.93 10.06
C LEU A 742 -13.24 -27.11 9.29
N ILE A 743 -11.93 -27.06 8.99
CA ILE A 743 -11.22 -28.07 8.20
C ILE A 743 -10.19 -28.78 9.07
N SER A 744 -10.03 -30.09 8.90
CA SER A 744 -8.98 -30.88 9.56
C SER A 744 -7.77 -31.05 8.64
N SER A 745 -6.58 -30.56 9.04
CA SER A 745 -5.34 -30.86 8.33
C SER A 745 -4.72 -32.16 8.83
N ILE A 746 -4.48 -33.10 7.90
CA ILE A 746 -4.03 -34.46 8.19
C ILE A 746 -2.61 -34.64 7.66
N LEU A 747 -1.67 -34.88 8.57
CA LEU A 747 -0.29 -35.21 8.28
C LEU A 747 -0.14 -36.73 8.11
N CYS A 748 0.30 -37.15 6.93
CA CYS A 748 0.61 -38.57 6.69
C CYS A 748 1.97 -38.94 7.32
N GLN A 749 2.03 -39.47 8.54
CA GLN A 749 3.28 -39.87 9.18
C GLN A 749 3.58 -41.37 9.06
N MET A 750 4.08 -41.80 7.91
CA MET A 750 4.50 -43.18 7.67
C MET A 750 5.56 -43.30 6.57
N SER A 751 6.05 -44.50 6.29
CA SER A 751 6.93 -44.73 5.13
C SER A 751 6.14 -44.76 3.82
N ARG A 752 6.77 -44.40 2.70
CA ARG A 752 6.18 -44.50 1.34
C ARG A 752 5.59 -45.87 1.05
N ARG A 753 6.30 -46.94 1.43
CA ARG A 753 5.84 -48.32 1.24
C ARG A 753 4.55 -48.58 2.00
N LYS A 754 4.50 -48.16 3.27
CA LYS A 754 3.31 -48.36 4.11
C LYS A 754 2.12 -47.55 3.60
N PHE A 755 2.34 -46.30 3.20
CA PHE A 755 1.30 -45.47 2.60
C PHE A 755 0.74 -46.08 1.31
N THR A 756 1.61 -46.64 0.47
CA THR A 756 1.20 -47.33 -0.77
C THR A 756 0.28 -48.52 -0.47
N GLN A 757 0.64 -49.36 0.52
CA GLN A 757 -0.22 -50.47 0.97
C GLN A 757 -1.58 -49.97 1.48
N MET A 758 -1.61 -48.83 2.18
CA MET A 758 -2.86 -48.23 2.64
C MET A 758 -3.73 -47.72 1.49
N LEU A 759 -3.12 -47.15 0.45
CA LEU A 759 -3.85 -46.72 -0.75
C LEU A 759 -4.38 -47.90 -1.59
N GLU A 760 -3.71 -49.05 -1.57
CA GLU A 760 -4.24 -50.30 -2.15
C GLU A 760 -5.52 -50.74 -1.42
N GLN A 761 -5.59 -50.53 -0.11
CA GLN A 761 -6.75 -50.78 0.76
C GLN A 761 -7.54 -49.50 1.10
N ARG A 762 -7.65 -48.57 0.14
CA ARG A 762 -8.19 -47.21 0.35
C ARG A 762 -9.56 -47.12 1.04
N THR A 763 -10.42 -48.14 0.94
CA THR A 763 -11.75 -48.13 1.58
C THR A 763 -11.66 -47.97 3.09
N GLU A 764 -10.71 -48.64 3.75
CA GLU A 764 -10.52 -48.50 5.20
C GLU A 764 -10.05 -47.07 5.54
N LEU A 765 -9.07 -46.56 4.80
CA LEU A 765 -8.60 -45.19 4.96
C LEU A 765 -9.73 -44.16 4.80
N ILE A 766 -10.53 -44.28 3.75
CA ILE A 766 -11.67 -43.39 3.48
C ILE A 766 -12.68 -43.45 4.62
N ASN A 767 -13.01 -44.65 5.11
CA ASN A 767 -13.93 -44.82 6.24
C ASN A 767 -13.41 -44.13 7.51
N GLN A 768 -12.12 -44.25 7.83
CA GLN A 768 -11.52 -43.57 8.98
C GLN A 768 -11.54 -42.05 8.83
N LEU A 769 -11.22 -41.53 7.63
CA LEU A 769 -11.28 -40.10 7.33
C LEU A 769 -12.70 -39.55 7.49
N ILE A 770 -13.71 -40.22 6.92
CA ILE A 770 -15.12 -39.82 7.03
C ILE A 770 -15.59 -39.89 8.49
N LYS A 771 -15.22 -40.95 9.21
CA LYS A 771 -15.53 -41.10 10.64
C LYS A 771 -14.95 -39.95 11.45
N HIS A 772 -13.71 -39.55 11.20
CA HIS A 772 -13.06 -38.41 11.86
C HIS A 772 -13.80 -37.09 11.60
N VAL A 773 -14.11 -36.81 10.33
CA VAL A 773 -14.85 -35.60 9.94
C VAL A 773 -16.19 -35.53 10.65
N ASN A 774 -16.95 -36.64 10.67
CA ASN A 774 -18.27 -36.69 11.29
C ASN A 774 -18.20 -36.64 12.83
N THR A 775 -17.17 -37.24 13.44
CA THR A 775 -17.01 -37.28 14.90
C THR A 775 -16.77 -35.88 15.48
N TYR A 776 -15.97 -35.07 14.78
CA TYR A 776 -15.58 -33.74 15.25
C TYR A 776 -16.33 -32.59 14.55
N GLY A 777 -17.27 -32.91 13.65
CA GLY A 777 -18.07 -31.92 12.93
C GLY A 777 -17.27 -31.05 11.96
N PHE A 778 -16.17 -31.58 11.41
CA PHE A 778 -15.43 -30.88 10.36
C PHE A 778 -16.27 -30.78 9.08
N THR A 779 -16.09 -29.69 8.35
CA THR A 779 -16.71 -29.47 7.03
C THR A 779 -15.75 -29.75 5.88
N GLY A 780 -14.51 -30.14 6.19
CA GLY A 780 -13.54 -30.57 5.18
C GLY A 780 -12.27 -31.21 5.74
N ILE A 781 -11.44 -31.70 4.82
CA ILE A 781 -10.12 -32.29 5.08
C ILE A 781 -9.07 -31.62 4.18
N GLU A 782 -7.93 -31.27 4.77
CA GLU A 782 -6.70 -30.93 4.05
C GLU A 782 -5.68 -32.06 4.24
N LEU A 783 -5.04 -32.53 3.16
CA LEU A 783 -4.05 -33.61 3.24
C LEU A 783 -2.63 -33.07 3.04
N LYS A 784 -1.76 -33.37 4.03
CA LYS A 784 -0.31 -33.08 4.01
C LYS A 784 0.47 -34.39 3.91
N CYS A 785 0.54 -34.93 2.68
CA CYS A 785 1.13 -36.24 2.39
C CYS A 785 2.24 -36.20 1.33
N ASN A 786 2.69 -35.01 0.95
CA ASN A 786 3.72 -34.75 -0.06
C ASN A 786 4.99 -35.62 0.08
N HIS A 787 5.50 -35.84 1.29
CA HIS A 787 6.75 -36.58 1.51
C HIS A 787 6.63 -38.10 1.29
N VAL A 788 5.41 -38.64 1.39
CA VAL A 788 5.10 -40.05 1.13
C VAL A 788 4.57 -40.32 -0.28
N LEU A 789 4.31 -39.28 -1.06
CA LEU A 789 3.85 -39.39 -2.45
C LEU A 789 5.04 -39.53 -3.42
N SER A 790 4.83 -40.32 -4.48
CA SER A 790 5.76 -40.51 -5.59
C SER A 790 5.02 -40.89 -6.87
N ALA A 791 5.75 -40.99 -7.98
CA ALA A 791 5.19 -41.48 -9.24
C ALA A 791 4.55 -42.88 -9.09
N ASP A 792 5.09 -43.73 -8.21
CA ASP A 792 4.64 -45.12 -8.03
C ASP A 792 3.23 -45.22 -7.42
N ASN A 793 2.92 -44.36 -6.46
CA ASN A 793 1.64 -44.38 -5.74
C ASN A 793 0.66 -43.28 -6.18
N LYS A 794 1.08 -42.39 -7.09
CA LYS A 794 0.28 -41.32 -7.70
C LYS A 794 -1.12 -41.78 -8.12
N ARG A 795 -1.22 -42.89 -8.88
CA ARG A 795 -2.51 -43.39 -9.38
C ARG A 795 -3.43 -43.86 -8.23
N LEU A 796 -2.87 -44.55 -7.24
CA LEU A 796 -3.64 -45.03 -6.10
C LEU A 796 -4.15 -43.88 -5.25
N PHE A 797 -3.32 -42.84 -5.05
CA PHE A 797 -3.71 -41.62 -4.36
C PHE A 797 -4.85 -40.90 -5.10
N THR A 798 -4.73 -40.74 -6.43
CA THR A 798 -5.82 -40.18 -7.27
C THR A 798 -7.15 -40.92 -7.09
N ASN A 799 -7.12 -42.25 -7.09
CA ASN A 799 -8.33 -43.06 -6.90
C ASN A 799 -8.92 -42.86 -5.50
N MET A 800 -8.07 -42.83 -4.47
CA MET A 800 -8.50 -42.58 -3.08
C MET A 800 -9.18 -41.22 -2.94
N ILE A 801 -8.59 -40.16 -3.48
CA ILE A 801 -9.16 -38.80 -3.42
C ILE A 801 -10.50 -38.73 -4.16
N SER A 802 -10.58 -39.34 -5.34
CA SER A 802 -11.83 -39.34 -6.13
C SER A 802 -12.96 -40.05 -5.39
N GLU A 803 -12.67 -41.18 -4.76
CA GLU A 803 -13.64 -41.96 -3.96
C GLU A 803 -14.01 -41.23 -2.67
N LEU A 804 -13.04 -40.62 -1.98
CA LEU A 804 -13.28 -39.78 -0.80
C LEU A 804 -14.20 -38.60 -1.14
N ASN A 805 -13.95 -37.92 -2.26
CA ASN A 805 -14.76 -36.80 -2.74
C ASN A 805 -16.20 -37.23 -3.04
N ALA A 806 -16.37 -38.36 -3.73
CA ALA A 806 -17.70 -38.91 -4.00
C ALA A 806 -18.47 -39.21 -2.70
N GLN A 807 -17.81 -39.84 -1.72
CA GLN A 807 -18.47 -40.20 -0.46
C GLN A 807 -18.78 -38.98 0.42
N LEU A 808 -17.86 -38.03 0.56
CA LEU A 808 -18.08 -36.82 1.36
C LEU A 808 -19.22 -35.94 0.81
N ASN A 809 -19.47 -35.97 -0.51
CA ASN A 809 -20.55 -35.22 -1.15
C ASN A 809 -21.92 -35.94 -1.15
N THR A 810 -21.98 -37.23 -0.77
CA THR A 810 -23.25 -38.00 -0.69
C THR A 810 -23.94 -37.91 0.67
N VAL A 811 -23.29 -37.34 1.69
CA VAL A 811 -23.79 -37.25 3.07
C VAL A 811 -24.34 -35.83 3.34
N ASP A 812 -25.48 -35.51 2.72
CA ASP A 812 -26.31 -34.38 3.12
C ASP A 812 -27.35 -34.86 4.15
N ARG A 813 -27.07 -34.61 5.43
CA ARG A 813 -28.06 -34.72 6.51
C ARG A 813 -27.94 -33.50 7.41
N GLY A 814 -28.37 -32.34 6.91
CA GLY A 814 -28.63 -31.19 7.79
C GLY A 814 -28.55 -29.83 7.15
N GLY A 815 -29.39 -29.55 6.14
CA GLY A 815 -29.75 -28.18 5.75
C GLY A 815 -28.60 -27.27 5.31
N TYR A 816 -27.46 -27.82 4.90
CA TYR A 816 -26.28 -27.09 4.44
C TYR A 816 -26.12 -27.30 2.93
N GLN A 817 -26.21 -26.22 2.14
CA GLN A 817 -26.12 -26.27 0.67
C GLN A 817 -24.68 -26.17 0.12
N CYS A 818 -23.63 -26.11 0.94
CA CYS A 818 -22.24 -26.07 0.44
C CYS A 818 -21.61 -27.46 0.42
N LEU A 819 -20.76 -27.70 -0.59
CA LEU A 819 -19.92 -28.91 -0.68
C LEU A 819 -18.88 -28.96 0.44
N ARG A 820 -18.45 -30.18 0.82
CA ARG A 820 -17.40 -30.37 1.85
C ARG A 820 -16.02 -30.15 1.25
N THR A 821 -15.20 -29.32 1.90
CA THR A 821 -13.87 -28.97 1.40
C THR A 821 -12.93 -30.17 1.39
N ILE A 822 -12.30 -30.43 0.25
CA ILE A 822 -11.13 -31.32 0.15
C ILE A 822 -10.01 -30.51 -0.49
N SER A 823 -8.87 -30.46 0.19
CA SER A 823 -7.68 -29.79 -0.28
C SER A 823 -6.43 -30.63 -0.05
N VAL A 824 -5.39 -30.32 -0.83
CA VAL A 824 -4.06 -30.91 -0.70
C VAL A 824 -3.06 -29.79 -0.52
N ARG A 825 -2.18 -29.96 0.45
CA ARG A 825 -1.11 -29.02 0.76
C ARG A 825 0.18 -29.44 0.07
N ILE A 826 0.73 -28.55 -0.76
CA ILE A 826 1.89 -28.81 -1.60
C ILE A 826 2.99 -27.77 -1.28
N PRO A 827 4.21 -28.22 -0.97
CA PRO A 827 5.32 -27.32 -0.73
C PRO A 827 5.70 -26.48 -1.94
N ALA A 828 6.10 -25.25 -1.68
CA ALA A 828 6.60 -24.30 -2.67
C ALA A 828 7.74 -24.83 -3.57
N TRP A 829 8.61 -25.72 -3.08
CA TRP A 829 9.70 -26.28 -3.87
C TRP A 829 9.27 -27.36 -4.88
N GLN A 830 8.02 -27.85 -4.81
CA GLN A 830 7.50 -28.85 -5.74
C GLN A 830 7.07 -28.18 -7.06
N ARG A 831 8.01 -27.98 -7.99
CA ARG A 831 7.71 -27.27 -9.26
C ARG A 831 7.00 -28.11 -10.32
N ASN A 832 7.40 -29.38 -10.44
CA ASN A 832 6.78 -30.32 -11.37
C ASN A 832 5.74 -31.13 -10.60
N LEU A 833 4.48 -30.73 -10.73
CA LEU A 833 3.34 -31.39 -10.12
C LEU A 833 3.05 -32.72 -10.81
N HIS A 834 3.27 -32.83 -12.13
CA HIS A 834 2.97 -34.05 -12.88
C HIS A 834 3.71 -35.29 -12.38
N ASN A 835 4.92 -35.16 -11.84
CA ASN A 835 5.66 -36.32 -11.33
C ASN A 835 5.02 -36.94 -10.09
N THR A 836 4.36 -36.13 -9.27
CA THR A 836 3.86 -36.55 -7.94
C THR A 836 2.33 -36.65 -7.91
N TYR A 837 1.64 -35.83 -8.70
CA TYR A 837 0.19 -35.65 -8.66
C TYR A 837 -0.45 -35.80 -10.04
N ASN A 838 -1.73 -36.18 -10.03
CA ASN A 838 -2.58 -36.09 -11.22
C ASN A 838 -3.25 -34.71 -11.25
N ILE A 839 -2.96 -33.91 -12.27
CA ILE A 839 -3.44 -32.52 -12.36
C ILE A 839 -4.95 -32.43 -12.50
N SER A 840 -5.58 -33.34 -13.25
CA SER A 840 -7.05 -33.38 -13.36
C SER A 840 -7.71 -33.66 -12.01
N MET A 841 -7.08 -34.48 -11.16
CA MET A 841 -7.56 -34.71 -9.79
C MET A 841 -7.35 -33.46 -8.93
N LEU A 842 -6.20 -32.79 -9.01
CA LEU A 842 -5.99 -31.52 -8.31
C LEU A 842 -7.02 -30.46 -8.72
N ASN A 843 -7.31 -30.32 -10.02
CA ASN A 843 -8.33 -29.42 -10.55
C ASN A 843 -9.77 -29.76 -10.13
N SER A 844 -10.00 -30.96 -9.57
CA SER A 844 -11.31 -31.35 -9.01
C SER A 844 -11.47 -31.04 -7.52
N LEU A 845 -10.40 -30.57 -6.86
CA LEU A 845 -10.41 -30.18 -5.45
C LEU A 845 -11.04 -28.80 -5.25
N HIS A 846 -11.40 -28.50 -4.01
CA HIS A 846 -11.89 -27.16 -3.66
C HIS A 846 -10.78 -26.12 -3.73
N HIS A 847 -9.58 -26.50 -3.30
CA HIS A 847 -8.35 -25.76 -3.55
C HIS A 847 -7.11 -26.63 -3.31
N VAL A 848 -5.99 -26.22 -3.87
CA VAL A 848 -4.64 -26.72 -3.62
C VAL A 848 -3.89 -25.63 -2.86
N VAL A 849 -3.39 -25.98 -1.68
CA VAL A 849 -2.67 -25.03 -0.81
C VAL A 849 -1.20 -25.00 -1.19
N LEU A 850 -0.73 -23.82 -1.60
CA LEU A 850 0.69 -23.52 -1.77
C LEU A 850 1.27 -23.13 -0.41
N GLU A 851 2.12 -24.00 0.16
CA GLU A 851 2.74 -23.73 1.46
C GLU A 851 3.66 -22.49 1.42
N PRO A 852 3.89 -21.82 2.57
CA PRO A 852 4.82 -20.71 2.66
C PRO A 852 6.24 -21.05 2.21
N PHE A 853 6.93 -20.05 1.67
CA PHE A 853 8.30 -20.22 1.17
C PHE A 853 9.30 -19.96 2.29
N GLU A 854 10.19 -20.93 2.50
CA GLU A 854 11.44 -20.74 3.24
C GLU A 854 12.60 -20.89 2.25
N GLN A 855 13.36 -19.82 2.00
CA GLN A 855 14.53 -19.90 1.12
C GLN A 855 15.67 -20.66 1.84
N ARG A 856 15.68 -22.00 1.71
CA ARG A 856 16.61 -22.89 2.42
C ARG A 856 18.01 -23.00 1.78
N ASN A 857 18.22 -22.46 0.58
CA ASN A 857 19.33 -22.87 -0.29
C ASN A 857 20.69 -22.18 -0.04
N SER A 858 20.77 -21.19 0.86
CA SER A 858 22.06 -20.59 1.21
C SER A 858 22.22 -20.56 2.72
N ILE A 859 23.08 -21.44 3.24
CA ILE A 859 23.43 -21.50 4.66
C ILE A 859 24.14 -20.21 5.12
N ASN A 860 24.63 -19.42 4.16
CA ASN A 860 25.50 -18.27 4.39
C ASN A 860 24.89 -16.94 3.93
N SER A 861 23.57 -16.84 3.70
CA SER A 861 22.94 -15.54 3.36
C SER A 861 21.66 -15.27 4.15
N THR A 862 21.25 -14.00 4.18
CA THR A 862 19.98 -13.59 4.78
C THR A 862 18.80 -14.27 4.06
N GLN A 863 17.87 -14.81 4.84
CA GLN A 863 16.68 -15.52 4.39
C GLN A 863 15.47 -14.58 4.40
N LEU A 864 14.64 -14.68 3.35
CA LEU A 864 13.32 -14.07 3.28
C LEU A 864 12.23 -15.12 3.50
N ILE A 865 11.07 -14.65 3.94
CA ILE A 865 9.87 -15.48 4.11
C ILE A 865 8.82 -15.12 3.06
N SER A 866 8.30 -16.13 2.37
CA SER A 866 7.23 -15.97 1.36
C SER A 866 7.47 -14.84 0.33
N PRO A 867 8.67 -14.70 -0.28
CA PRO A 867 8.90 -13.65 -1.27
C PRO A 867 7.99 -13.83 -2.49
N VAL A 868 7.33 -12.76 -2.93
CA VAL A 868 6.46 -12.79 -4.12
C VAL A 868 7.29 -12.99 -5.38
N PHE A 869 8.44 -12.32 -5.44
CA PHE A 869 9.39 -12.38 -6.55
C PHE A 869 10.78 -12.79 -6.05
N SER A 870 11.58 -13.39 -6.93
CA SER A 870 12.94 -13.83 -6.60
C SER A 870 13.95 -12.67 -6.50
N ILE A 871 14.95 -12.81 -5.60
CA ILE A 871 16.06 -11.86 -5.38
C ILE A 871 17.06 -11.86 -6.56
N ALA A 872 17.22 -13.00 -7.26
CA ALA A 872 18.04 -13.18 -8.46
C ALA A 872 17.52 -14.43 -9.23
N ASP A 873 18.25 -14.94 -10.24
CA ASP A 873 17.92 -16.15 -11.03
C ASP A 873 17.67 -17.44 -10.21
N ASP A 874 17.77 -17.38 -8.87
CA ASP A 874 17.34 -18.43 -7.97
C ASP A 874 15.81 -18.54 -7.98
N HIS A 875 15.34 -19.56 -8.71
CA HIS A 875 13.99 -19.70 -9.25
C HIS A 875 12.85 -19.91 -8.22
N LEU A 876 13.03 -19.69 -6.91
CA LEU A 876 12.03 -20.03 -5.89
C LEU A 876 11.35 -18.79 -5.26
N SER A 877 10.17 -18.44 -5.79
CA SER A 877 9.27 -17.40 -5.26
C SER A 877 7.81 -17.80 -5.48
N ILE A 878 6.87 -17.09 -4.83
CA ILE A 878 5.42 -17.31 -5.03
C ILE A 878 5.09 -17.23 -6.52
N SER A 879 5.55 -16.17 -7.19
CA SER A 879 5.23 -15.96 -8.60
C SER A 879 5.82 -17.01 -9.51
N SER A 880 7.07 -17.44 -9.31
CA SER A 880 7.67 -18.46 -10.17
C SER A 880 7.03 -19.84 -9.99
N THR A 881 6.59 -20.16 -8.76
CA THR A 881 5.94 -21.44 -8.45
C THR A 881 4.54 -21.50 -9.01
N ILE A 882 3.75 -20.44 -8.85
CA ILE A 882 2.42 -20.35 -9.46
C ILE A 882 2.54 -20.45 -10.99
N LYS A 883 3.46 -19.70 -11.62
CA LYS A 883 3.72 -19.80 -13.07
C LYS A 883 4.04 -21.25 -13.49
N SER A 884 4.86 -21.96 -12.70
CA SER A 884 5.18 -23.38 -12.94
C SER A 884 3.95 -24.30 -12.84
N TRP A 885 3.11 -24.13 -11.80
CA TRP A 885 1.92 -24.95 -11.60
C TRP A 885 0.85 -24.70 -12.67
N LEU A 886 0.70 -23.45 -13.12
CA LEU A 886 -0.18 -23.11 -14.23
C LEU A 886 0.32 -23.72 -15.54
N ALA A 887 1.64 -23.77 -15.77
CA ALA A 887 2.23 -24.43 -16.93
C ALA A 887 1.99 -25.95 -16.93
N ASP A 888 1.92 -26.57 -15.76
CA ASP A 888 1.50 -27.96 -15.57
C ASP A 888 -0.04 -28.16 -15.76
N GLY A 889 -0.81 -27.09 -15.96
CA GLY A 889 -2.26 -27.14 -16.22
C GLY A 889 -3.14 -27.06 -14.97
N LEU A 890 -2.59 -26.69 -13.81
CA LEU A 890 -3.40 -26.39 -12.63
C LEU A 890 -4.23 -25.13 -12.87
N HIS A 891 -5.50 -25.11 -12.48
CA HIS A 891 -6.32 -23.90 -12.64
C HIS A 891 -5.96 -22.84 -11.57
N ARG A 892 -5.95 -21.57 -11.96
CA ARG A 892 -5.63 -20.44 -11.06
C ARG A 892 -6.57 -20.35 -9.87
N ASP A 893 -7.87 -20.54 -10.11
CA ASP A 893 -8.98 -20.34 -9.18
C ASP A 893 -9.09 -21.42 -8.10
N ILE A 894 -8.26 -22.46 -8.18
CA ILE A 894 -8.12 -23.46 -7.13
C ILE A 894 -6.84 -23.30 -6.31
N ILE A 895 -5.92 -22.41 -6.66
CA ILE A 895 -4.69 -22.23 -5.88
C ILE A 895 -5.00 -21.34 -4.67
N LEU A 896 -4.74 -21.84 -3.46
CA LEU A 896 -4.78 -21.04 -2.24
C LEU A 896 -3.34 -20.69 -1.82
N LEU A 897 -3.00 -19.41 -1.80
CA LEU A 897 -1.67 -18.93 -1.40
C LEU A 897 -1.57 -18.88 0.12
N ASP A 898 -0.80 -19.76 0.76
CA ASP A 898 -0.58 -19.72 2.20
C ASP A 898 0.68 -18.91 2.54
N VAL A 899 0.57 -18.01 3.54
CA VAL A 899 1.64 -17.10 3.94
C VAL A 899 2.00 -17.33 5.42
N ALA A 900 3.29 -17.39 5.71
CA ALA A 900 3.77 -17.58 7.07
C ALA A 900 3.58 -16.33 7.94
N MET A 901 3.04 -16.50 9.15
CA MET A 901 2.88 -15.42 10.14
C MET A 901 4.02 -15.39 11.17
N TYR A 902 4.91 -16.37 11.12
CA TYR A 902 6.18 -16.37 11.85
C TYR A 902 7.28 -15.64 11.05
N GLY A 903 8.49 -15.62 11.60
CA GLY A 903 9.64 -15.11 10.87
C GLY A 903 10.94 -15.78 11.27
N VAL A 904 11.99 -15.41 10.55
CA VAL A 904 13.29 -16.07 10.57
C VAL A 904 14.34 -15.07 11.02
N SER A 905 15.09 -15.42 12.07
CA SER A 905 16.17 -14.61 12.62
C SER A 905 17.53 -15.20 12.30
N GLN A 906 18.49 -14.37 11.90
CA GLN A 906 19.88 -14.70 11.59
C GLN A 906 20.83 -13.62 12.13
N LEU A 907 22.12 -13.93 12.28
CA LEU A 907 23.13 -12.95 12.67
C LEU A 907 23.97 -12.55 11.46
N LEU A 908 24.01 -11.26 11.17
CA LEU A 908 24.82 -10.69 10.10
C LEU A 908 26.32 -10.81 10.43
N ILE A 909 27.13 -11.13 9.43
CA ILE A 909 28.59 -11.15 9.58
C ILE A 909 29.13 -9.72 9.78
N SER A 910 28.47 -8.74 9.17
CA SER A 910 28.77 -7.32 9.34
C SER A 910 27.48 -6.53 9.48
N ALA A 911 27.35 -5.74 10.55
CA ALA A 911 26.17 -4.88 10.75
C ALA A 911 25.98 -3.83 9.65
N SER A 912 27.05 -3.49 8.90
CA SER A 912 26.99 -2.63 7.73
C SER A 912 26.53 -3.32 6.44
N ARG A 913 26.51 -4.66 6.41
CA ARG A 913 25.98 -5.48 5.31
C ARG A 913 24.67 -6.12 5.76
N ASN A 914 23.63 -5.30 5.71
CA ASN A 914 22.33 -5.59 6.30
C ASN A 914 21.22 -5.58 5.25
N ARG A 915 21.48 -6.24 4.11
CA ARG A 915 20.58 -6.33 2.94
C ARG A 915 20.07 -7.75 2.73
N SER A 916 19.03 -7.87 1.91
CA SER A 916 18.51 -9.15 1.44
C SER A 916 19.56 -9.84 0.57
N GLY A 917 19.85 -11.13 0.84
CA GLY A 917 20.92 -11.87 0.19
C GLY A 917 22.34 -11.65 0.74
N ASP A 918 22.56 -10.73 1.70
CA ASP A 918 23.89 -10.49 2.29
C ASP A 918 24.40 -11.68 3.13
N VAL A 919 25.72 -11.78 3.27
CA VAL A 919 26.35 -12.89 3.98
C VAL A 919 26.02 -12.85 5.48
N ALA A 920 25.44 -13.93 6.00
CA ALA A 920 25.03 -14.08 7.39
C ALA A 920 25.54 -15.42 7.95
N HIS A 921 25.89 -15.46 9.24
CA HIS A 921 26.16 -16.72 9.93
C HIS A 921 24.86 -17.29 10.49
N MET A 922 24.55 -18.55 10.17
CA MET A 922 23.63 -19.33 10.99
C MET A 922 24.31 -19.58 12.34
N GLN A 923 23.71 -19.18 13.46
CA GLN A 923 24.23 -19.59 14.76
C GLN A 923 24.10 -21.12 14.91
N PRO A 924 25.11 -21.81 15.49
CA PRO A 924 25.03 -23.26 15.77
C PRO A 924 23.84 -23.66 16.65
N THR A 925 23.30 -22.74 17.45
CA THR A 925 22.08 -22.93 18.27
C THR A 925 20.83 -23.19 17.43
N GLN A 926 20.82 -22.89 16.12
CA GLN A 926 19.70 -23.17 15.21
C GLN A 926 19.82 -24.50 14.43
N ILE A 927 20.95 -25.20 14.48
CA ILE A 927 21.05 -26.56 13.94
C ILE A 927 20.19 -27.54 14.78
N LEU A 928 19.87 -27.18 16.02
CA LEU A 928 18.85 -27.86 16.85
C LEU A 928 17.41 -27.39 16.58
N LEU A 929 17.21 -26.22 15.94
CA LEU A 929 15.88 -25.64 15.69
C LEU A 929 15.17 -26.21 14.46
N GLN A 930 15.86 -26.90 13.54
CA GLN A 930 15.17 -27.67 12.49
C GLN A 930 14.33 -28.84 13.04
N LYS A 931 14.57 -29.28 14.29
CA LYS A 931 13.69 -30.20 15.03
C LYS A 931 12.71 -29.50 15.99
N GLN A 932 12.82 -28.18 16.16
CA GLN A 932 12.03 -27.35 17.07
C GLN A 932 11.39 -26.15 16.32
N ALA A 933 10.80 -26.41 15.15
CA ALA A 933 9.84 -25.50 14.51
C ALA A 933 8.58 -25.23 15.38
N TYR A 934 8.54 -25.78 16.60
CA TYR A 934 7.44 -25.66 17.58
C TYR A 934 7.68 -24.64 18.70
N LEU A 935 8.83 -23.97 18.77
CA LEU A 935 9.04 -22.88 19.76
C LEU A 935 8.54 -21.51 19.25
N LEU A 936 7.35 -21.50 18.64
CA LEU A 936 6.70 -20.32 18.04
C LEU A 936 5.97 -19.43 19.06
N SER A 937 5.86 -19.83 20.33
CA SER A 937 5.14 -19.04 21.36
C SER A 937 5.80 -17.69 21.74
N HIS A 938 6.99 -17.38 21.21
CA HIS A 938 7.75 -16.18 21.57
C HIS A 938 8.17 -15.29 20.38
N PHE A 939 7.84 -15.64 19.14
CA PHE A 939 8.32 -14.90 17.97
C PHE A 939 7.82 -13.45 17.94
N VAL A 940 6.50 -13.27 18.09
CA VAL A 940 5.91 -11.93 18.11
C VAL A 940 6.47 -11.13 19.29
N PRO A 941 6.33 -11.55 20.57
CA PRO A 941 6.91 -10.83 21.71
C PRO A 941 8.39 -10.43 21.52
N LEU A 942 9.20 -11.28 20.88
CA LEU A 942 10.58 -10.97 20.55
C LEU A 942 10.68 -9.78 19.59
N ILE A 943 10.00 -9.79 18.44
CA ILE A 943 10.01 -8.65 17.50
C ILE A 943 9.55 -7.37 18.17
N CYS A 944 8.47 -7.47 18.95
CA CYS A 944 7.91 -6.34 19.68
C CYS A 944 8.92 -5.72 20.64
N HIS A 945 9.61 -6.55 21.41
CA HIS A 945 10.68 -6.11 22.29
C HIS A 945 11.83 -5.46 21.51
N ARG A 946 12.26 -6.06 20.40
CA ARG A 946 13.33 -5.52 19.54
C ARG A 946 12.97 -4.19 18.89
N SER A 947 11.69 -3.98 18.54
CA SER A 947 11.23 -2.72 17.94
C SER A 947 11.44 -1.50 18.84
N GLY A 948 11.54 -1.70 20.16
CA GLY A 948 11.85 -0.65 21.12
C GLY A 948 13.34 -0.34 21.29
N GLU A 949 14.24 -1.15 20.71
CA GLU A 949 15.69 -0.96 20.84
C GLU A 949 16.17 0.24 20.01
N PRO A 950 17.00 1.15 20.56
CA PRO A 950 17.60 2.24 19.79
C PRO A 950 18.41 1.71 18.59
N GLY A 951 18.11 2.18 17.38
CA GLY A 951 18.79 1.74 16.15
C GLY A 951 18.20 0.49 15.49
N TYR A 952 17.06 -0.03 15.98
CA TYR A 952 16.22 -0.95 15.21
C TYR A 952 15.75 -0.28 13.91
N GLN A 953 15.87 -0.98 12.79
CA GLN A 953 15.37 -0.51 11.49
C GLN A 953 14.46 -1.57 10.89
N LEU A 954 13.22 -1.19 10.56
CA LEU A 954 12.30 -1.98 9.73
C LEU A 954 12.42 -1.54 8.28
N LYS A 955 12.72 -2.47 7.38
CA LYS A 955 12.86 -2.23 5.94
C LYS A 955 11.86 -3.10 5.16
N THR A 956 11.37 -2.54 4.06
CA THR A 956 10.56 -3.29 3.07
C THR A 956 11.39 -3.41 1.80
N ASP A 957 11.64 -4.64 1.38
CA ASP A 957 12.24 -4.94 0.09
C ASP A 957 11.13 -5.00 -0.97
N TYR A 958 11.00 -3.91 -1.73
CA TYR A 958 10.01 -3.81 -2.81
C TYR A 958 10.30 -4.73 -4.00
N SER A 959 11.54 -5.22 -4.14
CA SER A 959 11.91 -6.14 -5.23
C SER A 959 11.35 -7.54 -5.01
N THR A 960 11.18 -7.95 -3.75
CA THR A 960 10.65 -9.28 -3.37
C THR A 960 9.30 -9.23 -2.67
N VAL A 961 8.87 -8.04 -2.25
CA VAL A 961 7.67 -7.83 -1.41
C VAL A 961 7.79 -8.55 -0.07
N SER A 962 8.93 -8.33 0.58
CA SER A 962 9.25 -8.89 1.89
C SER A 962 9.62 -7.79 2.87
N SER A 963 9.42 -8.03 4.17
CA SER A 963 9.88 -7.12 5.22
C SER A 963 10.92 -7.81 6.08
N TYR A 964 11.87 -7.00 6.57
CA TYR A 964 12.87 -7.47 7.50
C TYR A 964 13.28 -6.33 8.42
N SER A 965 13.81 -6.69 9.58
CA SER A 965 14.38 -5.73 10.51
C SER A 965 15.82 -6.05 10.85
N THR A 966 16.58 -5.01 11.18
CA THR A 966 17.98 -5.12 11.61
C THR A 966 18.17 -4.44 12.95
N THR A 967 18.91 -5.07 13.86
CA THR A 967 19.27 -4.48 15.16
C THR A 967 20.71 -3.97 15.16
N PRO A 968 21.11 -3.05 16.08
CA PRO A 968 22.50 -2.60 16.20
C PRO A 968 23.50 -3.73 16.50
N LYS A 969 23.02 -4.83 17.07
CA LYS A 969 23.80 -6.03 17.39
C LYS A 969 24.04 -6.92 16.15
N GLY A 970 23.55 -6.51 14.98
CA GLY A 970 23.68 -7.24 13.73
C GLY A 970 22.67 -8.38 13.59
N GLU A 971 21.57 -8.42 14.35
CA GLU A 971 20.51 -9.41 14.13
C GLU A 971 19.64 -8.97 12.95
N TRP A 972 19.37 -9.91 12.05
CA TRP A 972 18.46 -9.78 10.91
C TRP A 972 17.23 -10.65 11.17
N ILE A 973 16.03 -10.08 11.03
CA ILE A 973 14.77 -10.80 11.25
C ILE A 973 13.85 -10.54 10.07
N ALA A 974 13.52 -11.56 9.26
CA ALA A 974 12.56 -11.46 8.16
C ALA A 974 11.18 -11.96 8.61
N PHE A 975 10.13 -11.20 8.30
CA PHE A 975 8.75 -11.48 8.71
C PHE A 975 7.72 -10.73 7.86
N GLU A 976 6.44 -11.10 7.99
CA GLU A 976 5.35 -10.39 7.31
C GLU A 976 4.89 -9.15 8.08
N THR A 977 4.52 -8.11 7.33
CA THR A 977 3.85 -6.92 7.88
C THR A 977 2.47 -6.76 7.26
N GLN A 978 1.64 -5.89 7.85
CA GLN A 978 0.35 -5.51 7.25
C GLN A 978 0.53 -5.00 5.80
N ARG A 979 1.66 -4.33 5.51
CA ARG A 979 2.00 -3.81 4.19
C ARG A 979 2.29 -4.94 3.18
N THR A 980 3.13 -5.91 3.52
CA THR A 980 3.45 -7.03 2.60
C THR A 980 2.23 -7.93 2.38
N LEU A 981 1.44 -8.19 3.43
CA LEU A 981 0.19 -8.93 3.31
C LEU A 981 -0.86 -8.22 2.45
N THR A 982 -0.95 -6.89 2.54
CA THR A 982 -1.83 -6.10 1.65
C THR A 982 -1.48 -6.34 0.19
N TYR A 983 -0.20 -6.33 -0.16
CA TYR A 983 0.23 -6.62 -1.53
C TYR A 983 -0.07 -8.08 -1.92
N LYS A 984 0.24 -9.05 -1.06
CA LYS A 984 0.02 -10.49 -1.32
C LYS A 984 -1.46 -10.83 -1.51
N MET A 985 -2.34 -10.21 -0.74
CA MET A 985 -3.79 -10.34 -0.91
C MET A 985 -4.24 -9.82 -2.28
N ARG A 986 -3.77 -8.63 -2.67
CA ARG A 986 -4.08 -8.06 -3.99
C ARG A 986 -3.45 -8.84 -5.13
N TYR A 987 -2.28 -9.43 -4.91
CA TYR A 987 -1.63 -10.34 -5.86
C TYR A 987 -2.50 -11.58 -6.09
N ALA A 988 -2.98 -12.21 -5.01
CA ALA A 988 -3.90 -13.34 -5.10
C ALA A 988 -5.19 -12.97 -5.87
N MET A 989 -5.77 -11.80 -5.60
CA MET A 989 -6.93 -11.29 -6.34
C MET A 989 -6.63 -11.09 -7.84
N ARG A 990 -5.50 -10.45 -8.18
CA ARG A 990 -5.11 -10.16 -9.57
C ARG A 990 -4.88 -11.44 -10.37
N GLU A 991 -4.18 -12.40 -9.79
CA GLU A 991 -3.90 -13.68 -10.44
C GLU A 991 -5.15 -14.55 -10.57
N GLY A 992 -6.22 -14.21 -9.84
CA GLY A 992 -7.46 -14.98 -9.80
C GLY A 992 -7.31 -16.26 -9.00
N LEU A 993 -6.58 -16.21 -7.89
CA LEU A 993 -6.37 -17.34 -6.98
C LEU A 993 -7.63 -17.61 -6.14
N ALA A 994 -7.76 -18.82 -5.59
CA ALA A 994 -8.85 -19.21 -4.68
C ALA A 994 -8.90 -18.32 -3.43
N GLY A 995 -7.74 -17.85 -2.97
CA GLY A 995 -7.61 -16.94 -1.85
C GLY A 995 -6.24 -16.97 -1.20
N ILE A 996 -6.20 -16.44 0.02
CA ILE A 996 -5.00 -16.38 0.85
C ILE A 996 -5.22 -17.17 2.14
N GLY A 997 -4.26 -18.02 2.47
CA GLY A 997 -4.13 -18.72 3.74
C GLY A 997 -3.10 -18.03 4.64
N VAL A 998 -3.19 -18.25 5.95
CA VAL A 998 -2.12 -17.87 6.88
C VAL A 998 -1.72 -19.01 7.82
N MET A 999 -0.41 -19.19 8.01
CA MET A 999 0.19 -20.23 8.85
C MET A 999 1.09 -19.61 9.94
N THR A 1000 0.63 -19.48 11.19
CA THR A 1000 -0.71 -19.77 11.72
C THR A 1000 -1.23 -18.58 12.55
N LEU A 1001 -2.51 -18.59 12.94
CA LEU A 1001 -3.09 -17.57 13.84
C LEU A 1001 -2.34 -17.46 15.18
N ASN A 1002 -1.67 -18.54 15.59
CA ASN A 1002 -0.91 -18.58 16.82
C ASN A 1002 0.26 -17.59 16.80
N GLU A 1003 0.70 -17.15 15.62
CA GLU A 1003 1.81 -16.21 15.42
C GLU A 1003 1.34 -14.80 15.02
N ASP A 1004 0.04 -14.53 14.96
CA ASP A 1004 -0.51 -13.21 14.62
C ASP A 1004 -0.91 -12.42 15.87
N ASP A 1005 0.09 -11.91 16.60
CA ASP A 1005 0.00 -11.07 17.81
C ASP A 1005 -1.30 -11.21 18.63
N PHE A 1006 -1.75 -12.44 18.90
CA PHE A 1006 -3.09 -12.68 19.45
C PHE A 1006 -3.21 -12.21 20.91
N ALA A 1007 -2.08 -12.21 21.61
CA ALA A 1007 -1.93 -11.69 22.96
C ALA A 1007 -1.69 -10.17 22.97
N ASN A 1008 -1.54 -9.56 21.79
CA ASN A 1008 -1.28 -8.15 21.64
C ASN A 1008 0.02 -7.69 22.33
N ALA A 1009 1.10 -8.44 22.16
CA ALA A 1009 2.43 -8.16 22.72
C ALA A 1009 3.19 -7.05 21.97
N CYS A 1010 3.06 -6.94 20.65
CA CYS A 1010 3.55 -5.76 19.88
C CYS A 1010 2.67 -4.57 20.12
N ASN A 1011 1.49 -4.96 20.53
CA ASN A 1011 0.38 -4.21 20.85
C ASN A 1011 -0.27 -3.57 19.61
N HIS A 1012 -0.28 -4.24 18.47
CA HIS A 1012 -0.84 -3.66 17.24
C HIS A 1012 -2.31 -4.05 17.04
N GLY A 1013 -3.00 -4.51 18.07
CA GLY A 1013 -4.30 -5.12 17.96
C GLY A 1013 -4.12 -6.60 18.22
N LYS A 1014 -5.16 -7.27 18.68
CA LYS A 1014 -5.17 -8.71 18.55
C LYS A 1014 -5.32 -9.06 17.07
N PHE A 1015 -4.41 -9.87 16.55
CA PHE A 1015 -4.41 -10.34 15.18
C PHE A 1015 -4.32 -9.23 14.12
N PRO A 1016 -3.29 -8.35 14.15
CA PRO A 1016 -3.17 -7.23 13.21
C PRO A 1016 -3.06 -7.70 11.75
N LEU A 1017 -2.41 -8.83 11.50
CA LEU A 1017 -2.17 -9.32 10.15
C LEU A 1017 -3.44 -9.91 9.52
N ILE A 1018 -4.19 -10.76 10.24
CA ILE A 1018 -5.46 -11.31 9.73
C ILE A 1018 -6.54 -10.24 9.65
N SER A 1019 -6.49 -9.24 10.53
CA SER A 1019 -7.38 -8.07 10.44
C SER A 1019 -7.19 -7.32 9.13
N THR A 1020 -5.95 -7.21 8.66
CA THR A 1020 -5.61 -6.59 7.38
C THR A 1020 -6.24 -7.37 6.21
N LEU A 1021 -6.08 -8.69 6.20
CA LEU A 1021 -6.64 -9.56 5.14
C LEU A 1021 -8.18 -9.52 5.13
N SER A 1022 -8.80 -9.63 6.31
CA SER A 1022 -10.25 -9.56 6.46
C SER A 1022 -10.82 -8.21 6.03
N PHE A 1023 -10.13 -7.10 6.34
CA PHE A 1023 -10.53 -5.77 5.92
C PHE A 1023 -10.55 -5.63 4.39
N ILE A 1024 -9.50 -6.10 3.71
CA ILE A 1024 -9.40 -6.06 2.24
C ILE A 1024 -10.48 -6.92 1.60
N GLN A 1025 -10.70 -8.13 2.13
CA GLN A 1025 -11.75 -9.03 1.68
C GLN A 1025 -13.14 -8.40 1.79
N LYS A 1026 -13.50 -7.86 2.97
CA LYS A 1026 -14.80 -7.25 3.23
C LYS A 1026 -15.02 -6.00 2.39
N SER A 1027 -13.99 -5.17 2.22
CA SER A 1027 -14.05 -4.00 1.34
C SER A 1027 -14.37 -4.41 -0.10
N CYS A 1028 -13.75 -5.48 -0.59
CA CYS A 1028 -14.02 -5.97 -1.94
C CYS A 1028 -15.41 -6.58 -2.11
N ALA A 1029 -15.95 -7.26 -1.10
CA ALA A 1029 -17.31 -7.79 -1.17
C ALA A 1029 -18.33 -6.65 -1.33
N ALA A 1030 -18.17 -5.55 -0.58
CA ALA A 1030 -19.03 -4.38 -0.67
C ALA A 1030 -18.97 -3.72 -2.07
N ASP A 1031 -17.76 -3.57 -2.64
CA ASP A 1031 -17.59 -3.00 -3.99
C ASP A 1031 -18.32 -3.84 -5.07
N VAL A 1032 -18.34 -5.17 -4.93
CA VAL A 1032 -19.03 -6.07 -5.88
C VAL A 1032 -20.55 -6.01 -5.71
N GLU A 1033 -21.06 -6.02 -4.47
CA GLU A 1033 -22.50 -5.89 -4.20
C GLU A 1033 -23.07 -4.59 -4.78
N GLU A 1034 -22.40 -3.46 -4.57
CA GLU A 1034 -22.79 -2.17 -5.16
C GLU A 1034 -22.79 -2.21 -6.70
N SER A 1035 -21.82 -2.91 -7.30
CA SER A 1035 -21.74 -3.05 -8.76
C SER A 1035 -22.89 -3.88 -9.36
N LEU A 1036 -23.36 -4.90 -8.64
CA LEU A 1036 -24.48 -5.75 -9.05
C LEU A 1036 -25.81 -4.98 -8.93
N GLU A 1037 -26.04 -4.27 -7.82
CA GLU A 1037 -27.24 -3.43 -7.65
C GLU A 1037 -27.35 -2.34 -8.73
N ASN A 1038 -26.22 -1.79 -9.17
CA ASN A 1038 -26.18 -0.78 -10.22
C ASN A 1038 -26.31 -1.36 -11.64
N ALA A 1039 -26.07 -2.66 -11.83
CA ALA A 1039 -26.28 -3.33 -13.11
C ALA A 1039 -27.74 -3.81 -13.29
N GLU A 1040 -28.46 -4.02 -12.18
CA GLU A 1040 -29.89 -4.35 -12.16
C GLU A 1040 -30.81 -3.12 -12.29
N LYS A 1041 -30.29 -1.91 -12.01
CA LYS A 1041 -30.96 -0.61 -12.22
C LYS A 1041 -30.66 -0.03 -13.59
#